data_AF-A0A9D9LLG3-F1
#
_entry.id   AF-A0A9D9LLG3-F1
#
_cell.length_a   1.000
_cell.length_b   1.000
_cell.length_c   1.000
_cell.angle_alpha   90.00
_cell.angle_beta   90.00
_cell.angle_gamma   90.00
#
_symmetry.space_group_name_H-M   'P 1'
#
loop_
_entity.id
_entity.type
_entity.pdbx_description
1 polymer ?
#
loop_
_entity_poly.entity_id
_entity_poly.type
_entity_poly.pdbx_seq_one_letter_code
_entity_poly.pdbx_strand_id
1 'polypeptide(L)'
;MALVGIVSLLPQFAAGAPPIDPQEAVPRATQVAGVPGNQTILTPWGTLAGMRLEGEWIEFEAGLRVVRPDWSGFSSAVKYLQRPKYSRTGDRRRVTSSIENLNFTVSAQERAVGEAELEIEGTVPAGLPTAGVFWCFEVPAYAFAGGSVEVLQGEDSVRTVLTERPPGAGSDYLRAAGQAVHLVSRRQRIEINLTNAVEVRVRREVADHPTALNDPKVAQKFIAARDGEATPFQVYLKLAGPDAPQDERVSMRLKLRASTAADAEPAQLTLDATRPGHPFDGIGGNFRLQFPKTDPAVIQFNLDHLRVAWARVDMPWADWDPDESTSALDQARAGRLPSRVREAMAMAQTLSQRGMPVIVSAWFPPRWARSPLPQTPGARGVALDEGKLPRICRSLADYLVYLKEPYGVEAILYSFNEPETGVEVRQTPEEHVRFVRAMGAELKRRGLKTKMLLGDTAHGTPAALEFIRPALADPGARAHVGAVGFHTWRGCTEDAMRQWSDAARGLGVPLLVTEAGPDAHLHEYPQVRLDPWFALQEIDLYVRVCAHAQPATIMEWQLTTDYSVLKGGGVYGEPGPLEPTQRFWNLKQLGLTPPGARALPIACDQRAITAAAFGTPDGASLAVHLVNNGGQRRAVLRGLPESVSALRCFVKVATRGMEESGRVEVRRGKAEFVLSPASYATLLGDRSIRPLSQPAKPRTAETHPPDANSRLVLTSSSDYLADGFAWAKRTALSKVHPDNGGCYQAALPDRGGYCQRDFVHQVDGAALLGLNRENLAMLRCFASHQTEARGWFTLWEINYDGTPMACDYRDDQHFWRNTAGMFDLLLGAYRQYRWTANPALVEDPVLHSFYSRTVNEFVAAHDRDGNGIVEGRSGT
;
A
#
# COMPACT_ATOMS: atom_id res chain seq x y z
N MET A 1 -6.35 0.58 28.17
CA MET A 1 -5.54 -0.19 27.18
C MET A 1 -4.91 -1.47 27.75
N ALA A 2 -4.27 -1.46 28.94
CA ALA A 2 -3.60 -2.65 29.46
C ALA A 2 -4.54 -3.86 29.73
N LEU A 3 -5.76 -3.61 30.24
CA LEU A 3 -6.79 -4.64 30.44
C LEU A 3 -7.29 -5.26 29.11
N VAL A 4 -7.41 -4.44 28.06
CA VAL A 4 -7.78 -4.91 26.71
C VAL A 4 -6.71 -5.85 26.16
N GLY A 5 -5.42 -5.50 26.34
CA GLY A 5 -4.29 -6.31 25.92
C GLY A 5 -4.20 -7.68 26.61
N ILE A 6 -4.68 -7.81 27.86
CA ILE A 6 -4.75 -9.10 28.57
C ILE A 6 -5.75 -10.05 27.91
N VAL A 7 -6.89 -9.54 27.45
CA VAL A 7 -7.91 -10.33 26.74
C VAL A 7 -7.43 -10.69 25.33
N SER A 8 -6.70 -9.79 24.66
CA SER A 8 -6.16 -10.00 23.32
C SER A 8 -5.07 -11.10 23.24
N LEU A 9 -4.51 -11.51 24.38
CA LEU A 9 -3.43 -12.49 24.47
C LEU A 9 -3.91 -13.90 24.87
N LEU A 10 -5.20 -14.09 25.14
CA LEU A 10 -5.78 -15.38 25.53
C LEU A 10 -6.62 -15.96 24.39
N PRO A 11 -6.34 -17.19 23.90
CA PRO A 11 -7.30 -17.92 23.09
C PRO A 11 -8.54 -18.24 23.94
N GLN A 12 -9.73 -18.09 23.35
CA GLN A 12 -11.02 -18.33 23.99
C GLN A 12 -11.07 -19.74 24.60
N PHE A 13 -11.07 -19.85 25.92
CA PHE A 13 -11.35 -21.10 26.63
C PHE A 13 -12.83 -21.14 27.04
N ALA A 14 -13.64 -21.91 26.31
CA ALA A 14 -14.76 -22.69 26.86
C ALA A 14 -15.35 -23.63 25.80
N ALA A 15 -15.04 -24.93 25.95
CA ALA A 15 -15.89 -26.12 25.72
C ALA A 15 -15.05 -27.26 25.14
N GLY A 16 -14.80 -28.29 25.96
CA GLY A 16 -13.95 -29.42 25.64
C GLY A 16 -14.54 -30.34 24.56
N ALA A 17 -13.66 -30.85 23.70
CA ALA A 17 -13.91 -32.00 22.84
C ALA A 17 -12.83 -33.07 23.13
N PRO A 18 -13.16 -34.37 23.07
CA PRO A 18 -12.27 -35.46 23.51
C PRO A 18 -11.14 -35.73 22.50
N PRO A 19 -10.07 -36.44 22.90
CA PRO A 19 -8.86 -36.60 22.08
C PRO A 19 -9.10 -37.58 20.92
N ILE A 20 -8.62 -37.23 19.73
CA ILE A 20 -8.61 -38.11 18.55
C ILE A 20 -7.18 -38.56 18.24
N ASP A 21 -7.05 -39.85 17.95
CA ASP A 21 -5.89 -40.70 17.65
C ASP A 21 -5.07 -40.23 16.42
N PRO A 22 -3.72 -40.19 16.47
CA PRO A 22 -2.88 -39.68 15.38
C PRO A 22 -2.53 -40.73 14.33
N GLN A 23 -3.52 -41.30 13.62
CA GLN A 23 -3.27 -42.06 12.38
C GLN A 23 -4.47 -41.99 11.43
N GLU A 24 -4.72 -40.84 10.81
CA GLU A 24 -5.36 -40.81 9.49
C GLU A 24 -5.13 -39.47 8.77
N ALA A 25 -5.05 -39.58 7.44
CA ALA A 25 -4.42 -38.66 6.52
C ALA A 25 -5.25 -37.41 6.18
N VAL A 26 -4.53 -36.29 5.95
CA VAL A 26 -4.86 -35.13 5.10
C VAL A 26 -6.29 -34.54 5.23
N PRO A 27 -6.48 -33.40 5.92
CA PRO A 27 -7.71 -32.64 5.78
C PRO A 27 -7.70 -31.90 4.43
N ARG A 28 -8.65 -32.25 3.55
CA ARG A 28 -9.14 -31.35 2.52
C ARG A 28 -9.53 -30.03 3.17
N ALA A 29 -9.11 -28.93 2.57
CA ALA A 29 -9.46 -27.57 2.95
C ALA A 29 -10.97 -27.45 3.18
N THR A 30 -11.36 -27.28 4.43
CA THR A 30 -12.71 -26.86 4.81
C THR A 30 -12.87 -25.41 4.38
N GLN A 31 -13.87 -25.17 3.54
CA GLN A 31 -14.35 -23.87 3.09
C GLN A 31 -14.40 -22.86 4.23
N VAL A 32 -13.65 -21.76 4.08
CA VAL A 32 -13.94 -20.51 4.78
C VAL A 32 -15.04 -19.82 3.99
N ALA A 33 -16.23 -19.72 4.58
CA ALA A 33 -17.32 -18.92 4.05
C ALA A 33 -16.94 -17.42 4.10
N GLY A 34 -17.01 -16.79 2.94
CA GLY A 34 -16.68 -15.37 2.71
C GLY A 34 -16.00 -15.26 1.35
N VAL A 35 -16.74 -14.82 0.32
CA VAL A 35 -16.19 -14.55 -1.02
C VAL A 35 -14.88 -13.79 -0.86
N PRO A 36 -13.75 -14.22 -1.47
CA PRO A 36 -12.52 -13.45 -1.40
C PRO A 36 -12.79 -12.11 -2.09
N GLY A 37 -12.95 -11.05 -1.29
CA GLY A 37 -12.89 -9.71 -1.85
C GLY A 37 -11.57 -9.60 -2.61
N ASN A 38 -11.65 -9.10 -3.85
CA ASN A 38 -10.50 -8.62 -4.63
C ASN A 38 -9.80 -9.67 -5.53
N GLN A 39 -10.51 -10.68 -6.05
CA GLN A 39 -9.95 -11.60 -7.06
C GLN A 39 -9.92 -10.99 -8.47
N THR A 40 -10.87 -10.13 -8.82
CA THR A 40 -10.98 -9.47 -10.13
C THR A 40 -10.26 -8.14 -10.08
N ILE A 41 -9.28 -7.96 -10.96
CA ILE A 41 -8.38 -6.81 -10.91
C ILE A 41 -8.91 -5.73 -11.87
N LEU A 42 -9.81 -4.86 -11.41
CA LEU A 42 -10.22 -3.67 -12.16
C LEU A 42 -9.26 -2.51 -11.88
N THR A 43 -8.50 -2.09 -12.90
CA THR A 43 -7.55 -0.98 -12.80
C THR A 43 -8.27 0.37 -12.79
N PRO A 44 -7.65 1.43 -12.27
CA PRO A 44 -8.28 2.76 -12.21
C PRO A 44 -8.62 3.35 -13.58
N TRP A 45 -7.94 2.95 -14.65
CA TRP A 45 -8.24 3.40 -16.01
C TRP A 45 -9.36 2.59 -16.70
N GLY A 46 -9.97 1.62 -16.02
CA GLY A 46 -11.19 0.94 -16.49
C GLY A 46 -10.93 -0.34 -17.28
N THR A 47 -9.81 -0.99 -17.02
CA THR A 47 -9.40 -2.25 -17.66
C THR A 47 -9.31 -3.35 -16.61
N LEU A 48 -9.76 -4.56 -16.92
CA LEU A 48 -9.47 -5.71 -16.08
C LEU A 48 -8.08 -6.23 -16.43
N ALA A 49 -7.23 -6.38 -15.42
CA ALA A 49 -5.90 -6.96 -15.54
C ALA A 49 -5.86 -8.38 -14.94
N GLY A 50 -6.82 -9.21 -15.36
CA GLY A 50 -6.91 -10.62 -14.98
C GLY A 50 -7.71 -10.92 -13.73
N MET A 51 -7.66 -12.19 -13.32
CA MET A 51 -8.25 -12.69 -12.07
C MET A 51 -7.22 -13.50 -11.29
N ARG A 52 -7.29 -13.42 -9.96
CA ARG A 52 -6.42 -14.15 -9.04
C ARG A 52 -7.21 -15.16 -8.22
N LEU A 53 -7.02 -16.46 -8.50
CA LEU A 53 -7.76 -17.56 -7.88
C LEU A 53 -6.84 -18.38 -6.98
N GLU A 54 -7.05 -18.33 -5.67
CA GLU A 54 -6.17 -19.01 -4.69
C GLU A 54 -4.69 -18.65 -4.89
N GLY A 55 -4.42 -17.43 -5.37
CA GLY A 55 -3.11 -16.92 -5.72
C GLY A 55 -2.68 -17.15 -7.17
N GLU A 56 -3.25 -18.14 -7.88
CA GLU A 56 -2.95 -18.34 -9.29
C GLU A 56 -3.44 -17.16 -10.12
N TRP A 57 -2.58 -16.68 -11.01
CA TRP A 57 -2.88 -15.55 -11.87
C TRP A 57 -3.37 -16.03 -13.22
N ILE A 58 -4.65 -15.78 -13.51
CA ILE A 58 -5.23 -15.96 -14.84
C ILE A 58 -5.05 -14.63 -15.57
N GLU A 59 -3.96 -14.55 -16.32
CA GLU A 59 -3.56 -13.34 -17.05
C GLU A 59 -4.48 -13.13 -18.25
N PHE A 60 -5.17 -11.99 -18.26
CA PHE A 60 -5.80 -11.41 -19.42
C PHE A 60 -5.96 -9.91 -19.22
N GLU A 61 -6.02 -9.15 -20.30
CA GLU A 61 -6.48 -7.77 -20.28
C GLU A 61 -7.91 -7.72 -20.83
N ALA A 62 -8.84 -7.01 -20.18
CA ALA A 62 -10.16 -6.78 -20.75
C ALA A 62 -10.57 -5.31 -20.64
N GLY A 63 -10.88 -4.67 -21.75
CA GLY A 63 -11.16 -3.24 -21.76
C GLY A 63 -11.94 -2.77 -22.99
N LEU A 64 -12.44 -1.54 -22.91
CA LEU A 64 -13.13 -0.89 -24.01
C LEU A 64 -12.12 -0.48 -25.10
N ARG A 65 -12.42 -0.83 -26.35
CA ARG A 65 -11.65 -0.45 -27.54
C ARG A 65 -12.55 0.22 -28.58
N VAL A 66 -12.14 1.40 -29.05
CA VAL A 66 -12.71 2.06 -30.23
C VAL A 66 -11.84 1.67 -31.43
N VAL A 67 -12.34 0.82 -32.31
CA VAL A 67 -11.55 0.23 -33.41
C VAL A 67 -11.63 1.11 -34.65
N ARG A 68 -10.51 1.40 -35.31
CA ARG A 68 -10.51 2.23 -36.54
C ARG A 68 -11.34 1.59 -37.67
N PRO A 69 -11.96 2.38 -38.56
CA PRO A 69 -12.78 1.85 -39.66
C PRO A 69 -12.08 0.82 -40.54
N ASP A 70 -10.79 1.00 -40.77
CA ASP A 70 -9.93 0.15 -41.60
C ASP A 70 -9.28 -1.01 -40.84
N TRP A 71 -9.57 -1.16 -39.54
CA TRP A 71 -8.92 -2.14 -38.66
C TRP A 71 -7.39 -1.99 -38.61
N SER A 72 -6.84 -0.79 -38.83
CA SER A 72 -5.39 -0.53 -38.69
C SER A 72 -4.95 -0.35 -37.23
N GLY A 73 -5.89 -0.32 -36.28
CA GLY A 73 -5.61 -0.22 -34.85
C GLY A 73 -6.84 0.21 -34.06
N PHE A 74 -6.63 0.70 -32.84
CA PHE A 74 -7.70 1.04 -31.92
C PHE A 74 -7.26 2.13 -30.94
N SER A 75 -8.23 2.72 -30.24
CA SER A 75 -8.02 3.55 -29.07
C SER A 75 -8.55 2.85 -27.82
N SER A 76 -7.79 2.90 -26.72
CA SER A 76 -8.18 2.31 -25.43
C SER A 76 -7.85 3.20 -24.25
N ALA A 77 -8.49 2.92 -23.11
CA ALA A 77 -8.15 3.57 -21.85
C ALA A 77 -6.85 2.95 -21.32
N VAL A 78 -5.97 3.80 -20.81
CA VAL A 78 -4.61 3.49 -20.40
C VAL A 78 -4.22 4.33 -19.19
N LYS A 79 -3.26 3.83 -18.43
CA LYS A 79 -2.71 4.54 -17.26
C LYS A 79 -2.28 5.99 -17.62
N TYR A 80 -2.33 6.92 -16.65
CA TYR A 80 -1.87 8.32 -16.73
C TYR A 80 -2.57 9.28 -17.71
N LEU A 81 -3.13 8.80 -18.82
CA LEU A 81 -3.69 9.66 -19.86
C LEU A 81 -5.16 10.02 -19.63
N GLN A 82 -5.88 9.25 -18.82
CA GLN A 82 -7.23 9.61 -18.39
C GLN A 82 -7.23 10.29 -17.00
N ARG A 83 -8.40 10.83 -16.65
CA ARG A 83 -8.72 11.34 -15.30
C ARG A 83 -9.89 10.54 -14.72
N PRO A 84 -9.66 9.26 -14.37
CA PRO A 84 -10.73 8.38 -13.98
C PRO A 84 -11.25 8.70 -12.57
N LYS A 85 -12.49 8.30 -12.32
CA LYS A 85 -13.04 8.20 -10.96
C LYS A 85 -13.12 6.73 -10.59
N TYR A 86 -12.33 6.31 -9.62
CA TYR A 86 -12.35 4.95 -9.06
C TYR A 86 -13.06 4.94 -7.71
N SER A 87 -13.90 3.93 -7.48
CA SER A 87 -14.46 3.64 -6.16
C SER A 87 -14.54 2.15 -5.88
N ARG A 88 -14.44 1.82 -4.60
CA ARG A 88 -14.54 0.48 -4.04
C ARG A 88 -15.57 0.49 -2.91
N THR A 89 -16.57 -0.37 -3.02
CA THR A 89 -17.60 -0.56 -1.99
C THR A 89 -17.84 -2.05 -1.82
N GLY A 90 -17.31 -2.62 -0.73
CA GLY A 90 -17.41 -4.06 -0.46
C GLY A 90 -16.76 -4.92 -1.54
N ASP A 91 -17.57 -5.74 -2.21
CA ASP A 91 -17.20 -6.62 -3.32
C ASP A 91 -17.19 -5.91 -4.68
N ARG A 92 -17.74 -4.70 -4.79
CA ARG A 92 -17.88 -3.96 -6.05
C ARG A 92 -16.77 -2.93 -6.24
N ARG A 93 -16.22 -2.90 -7.46
CA ARG A 93 -15.38 -1.82 -7.99
C ARG A 93 -16.11 -1.12 -9.09
N ARG A 94 -15.91 0.19 -9.20
CA ARG A 94 -16.46 1.00 -10.27
C ARG A 94 -15.42 2.01 -10.76
N VAL A 95 -15.31 2.12 -12.07
CA VAL A 95 -14.50 3.11 -12.75
C VAL A 95 -15.40 3.89 -13.70
N THR A 96 -15.30 5.21 -13.66
CA THR A 96 -15.82 6.08 -14.72
C THR A 96 -14.65 6.81 -15.37
N SER A 97 -14.58 6.77 -16.70
CA SER A 97 -13.48 7.35 -17.48
C SER A 97 -13.97 7.71 -18.88
N SER A 98 -13.06 8.16 -19.75
CA SER A 98 -13.38 8.50 -21.14
C SER A 98 -12.22 8.20 -22.10
N ILE A 99 -12.57 7.87 -23.35
CA ILE A 99 -11.64 7.66 -24.47
C ILE A 99 -12.26 8.20 -25.75
N GLU A 100 -11.52 8.96 -26.57
CA GLU A 100 -12.06 9.53 -27.84
C GLU A 100 -13.41 10.26 -27.66
N ASN A 101 -13.57 11.00 -26.55
CA ASN A 101 -14.83 11.64 -26.12
C ASN A 101 -16.00 10.69 -25.77
N LEU A 102 -15.82 9.37 -25.87
CA LEU A 102 -16.74 8.36 -25.36
C LEU A 102 -16.57 8.27 -23.84
N ASN A 103 -17.60 8.65 -23.10
CA ASN A 103 -17.65 8.47 -21.66
C ASN A 103 -18.14 7.06 -21.34
N PHE A 104 -17.47 6.36 -20.42
CA PHE A 104 -17.85 5.01 -20.04
C PHE A 104 -17.72 4.76 -18.55
N THR A 105 -18.48 3.78 -18.08
CA THR A 105 -18.39 3.21 -16.74
C THR A 105 -18.18 1.71 -16.84
N VAL A 106 -17.24 1.18 -16.06
CA VAL A 106 -17.06 -0.25 -15.84
C VAL A 106 -17.31 -0.53 -14.37
N SER A 107 -18.22 -1.45 -14.07
CA SER A 107 -18.39 -2.02 -12.73
C SER A 107 -18.02 -3.50 -12.76
N ALA A 108 -17.29 -3.94 -11.73
CA ALA A 108 -17.00 -5.35 -11.48
C ALA A 108 -17.46 -5.72 -10.07
N GLN A 109 -18.31 -6.74 -9.96
CA GLN A 109 -18.79 -7.25 -8.67
C GLN A 109 -18.44 -8.73 -8.54
N GLU A 110 -17.77 -9.08 -7.44
CA GLU A 110 -17.46 -10.48 -7.13
C GLU A 110 -18.75 -11.25 -6.80
N ARG A 111 -18.86 -12.49 -7.27
CA ARG A 111 -20.04 -13.36 -7.04
C ARG A 111 -19.68 -14.61 -6.27
N ALA A 112 -18.61 -15.29 -6.67
CA ALA A 112 -18.05 -16.47 -6.02
C ALA A 112 -16.57 -16.61 -6.38
N VAL A 113 -15.85 -17.58 -5.81
CA VAL A 113 -14.47 -17.87 -6.24
C VAL A 113 -14.46 -18.19 -7.74
N GLY A 114 -13.64 -17.50 -8.50
CA GLY A 114 -13.60 -17.63 -9.95
C GLY A 114 -14.68 -16.84 -10.69
N GLU A 115 -15.62 -16.20 -10.02
CA GLU A 115 -16.82 -15.64 -10.64
C GLU A 115 -17.03 -14.16 -10.32
N ALA A 116 -17.24 -13.36 -11.36
CA ALA A 116 -17.57 -11.94 -11.27
C ALA A 116 -18.65 -11.56 -12.28
N GLU A 117 -19.42 -10.52 -11.98
CA GLU A 117 -20.34 -9.88 -12.91
C GLU A 117 -19.79 -8.52 -13.31
N LEU A 118 -19.76 -8.25 -14.61
CA LEU A 118 -19.32 -6.99 -15.18
C LEU A 118 -20.50 -6.25 -15.82
N GLU A 119 -20.53 -4.95 -15.59
CA GLU A 119 -21.47 -4.01 -16.21
C GLU A 119 -20.65 -2.91 -16.87
N ILE A 120 -20.75 -2.84 -18.20
CA ILE A 120 -20.08 -1.86 -19.05
C ILE A 120 -21.18 -0.96 -19.61
N GLU A 121 -21.05 0.34 -19.38
CA GLU A 121 -21.99 1.36 -19.86
C GLU A 121 -21.19 2.45 -20.58
N GLY A 122 -21.73 3.02 -21.64
CA GLY A 122 -21.10 4.16 -22.30
C GLY A 122 -22.06 4.97 -23.16
N THR A 123 -21.61 6.16 -23.54
CA THR A 123 -22.29 7.04 -24.49
C THR A 123 -21.39 7.24 -25.70
N VAL A 124 -21.79 6.70 -26.84
CA VAL A 124 -21.02 6.83 -28.10
C VAL A 124 -21.30 8.20 -28.73
N PRO A 125 -20.28 9.05 -28.93
CA PRO A 125 -20.50 10.37 -29.53
C PRO A 125 -20.88 10.26 -31.01
N ALA A 126 -21.70 11.22 -31.47
CA ALA A 126 -22.13 11.28 -32.86
C ALA A 126 -20.96 11.34 -33.85
N GLY A 127 -21.03 10.56 -34.93
CA GLY A 127 -20.07 10.62 -36.04
C GLY A 127 -18.67 10.14 -35.68
N LEU A 128 -18.49 9.39 -34.58
CA LEU A 128 -17.22 8.79 -34.22
C LEU A 128 -16.73 7.86 -35.36
N PRO A 129 -15.60 8.15 -36.04
CA PRO A 129 -15.13 7.31 -37.13
C PRO A 129 -14.59 5.99 -36.57
N THR A 130 -15.39 4.93 -36.62
CA THR A 130 -15.07 3.64 -36.00
C THR A 130 -15.63 2.47 -36.81
N ALA A 131 -14.96 1.32 -36.77
CA ALA A 131 -15.54 0.04 -37.20
C ALA A 131 -16.50 -0.54 -36.13
N GLY A 132 -16.43 -0.01 -34.91
CA GLY A 132 -17.28 -0.38 -33.79
C GLY A 132 -16.59 -0.11 -32.45
N VAL A 133 -17.41 -0.06 -31.40
CA VAL A 133 -16.95 -0.04 -30.02
C VAL A 133 -17.06 -1.47 -29.49
N PHE A 134 -15.98 -1.98 -28.90
CA PHE A 134 -15.90 -3.36 -28.43
C PHE A 134 -15.42 -3.42 -26.99
N TRP A 135 -15.94 -4.37 -26.24
CA TRP A 135 -15.27 -4.88 -25.06
C TRP A 135 -14.34 -6.02 -25.50
N CYS A 136 -13.03 -5.84 -25.35
CA CYS A 136 -12.04 -6.77 -25.89
C CYS A 136 -11.30 -7.46 -24.76
N PHE A 137 -11.31 -8.80 -24.76
CA PHE A 137 -10.40 -9.62 -23.97
C PHE A 137 -9.14 -9.92 -24.77
N GLU A 138 -7.97 -9.77 -24.17
CA GLU A 138 -6.68 -10.13 -24.72
C GLU A 138 -6.01 -11.14 -23.78
N VAL A 139 -5.68 -12.33 -24.31
CA VAL A 139 -5.07 -13.42 -23.55
C VAL A 139 -3.67 -13.72 -24.09
N PRO A 140 -2.69 -14.01 -23.21
CA PRO A 140 -1.32 -14.16 -23.64
C PRO A 140 -1.04 -15.51 -24.30
N ALA A 141 -0.17 -15.50 -25.32
CA ALA A 141 0.16 -16.68 -26.09
C ALA A 141 0.72 -17.82 -25.24
N TYR A 142 1.59 -17.51 -24.26
CA TYR A 142 2.23 -18.52 -23.41
C TYR A 142 1.22 -19.34 -22.59
N ALA A 143 0.02 -18.82 -22.34
CA ALA A 143 -1.02 -19.50 -21.56
C ALA A 143 -2.10 -20.14 -22.44
N PHE A 144 -2.40 -19.59 -23.61
CA PHE A 144 -3.55 -20.00 -24.45
C PHE A 144 -3.19 -20.55 -25.84
N ALA A 145 -1.94 -20.47 -26.29
CA ALA A 145 -1.53 -21.09 -27.55
C ALA A 145 -1.77 -22.61 -27.53
N GLY A 146 -2.32 -23.14 -28.62
CA GLY A 146 -2.79 -24.53 -28.73
C GLY A 146 -4.12 -24.81 -28.02
N GLY A 147 -4.69 -23.83 -27.33
CA GLY A 147 -6.04 -23.86 -26.77
C GLY A 147 -7.13 -23.65 -27.82
N SER A 148 -8.37 -23.42 -27.38
CA SER A 148 -9.50 -23.15 -28.26
C SER A 148 -10.41 -22.04 -27.73
N VAL A 149 -11.07 -21.36 -28.67
CA VAL A 149 -12.19 -20.47 -28.38
C VAL A 149 -13.45 -21.04 -29.00
N GLU A 150 -14.51 -21.11 -28.21
CA GLU A 150 -15.83 -21.57 -28.61
C GLU A 150 -16.85 -20.45 -28.35
N VAL A 151 -17.66 -20.13 -29.36
CA VAL A 151 -18.74 -19.14 -29.28
C VAL A 151 -20.07 -19.88 -29.36
N LEU A 152 -20.96 -19.63 -28.41
CA LEU A 152 -22.22 -20.36 -28.25
C LEU A 152 -23.42 -19.44 -28.41
N GLN A 153 -24.46 -19.93 -29.10
CA GLN A 153 -25.75 -19.27 -29.29
C GLN A 153 -26.88 -20.31 -29.17
N GLY A 154 -27.60 -20.33 -28.04
CA GLY A 154 -28.53 -21.42 -27.76
C GLY A 154 -27.81 -22.76 -27.69
N GLU A 155 -28.27 -23.74 -28.48
CA GLU A 155 -27.64 -25.07 -28.63
C GLU A 155 -26.51 -25.07 -29.70
N ASP A 156 -26.41 -24.02 -30.52
CA ASP A 156 -25.41 -23.93 -31.58
C ASP A 156 -24.07 -23.45 -31.01
N SER A 157 -22.97 -23.96 -31.58
CA SER A 157 -21.61 -23.51 -31.25
C SER A 157 -20.69 -23.46 -32.46
N VAL A 158 -19.77 -22.49 -32.46
CA VAL A 158 -18.68 -22.39 -33.43
C VAL A 158 -17.36 -22.34 -32.67
N ARG A 159 -16.43 -23.23 -33.03
CA ARG A 159 -15.16 -23.40 -32.33
C ARG A 159 -13.96 -23.21 -33.26
N THR A 160 -12.90 -22.63 -32.73
CA THR A 160 -11.60 -22.49 -33.39
C THR A 160 -10.45 -22.82 -32.44
N VAL A 161 -9.30 -23.20 -32.99
CA VAL A 161 -8.06 -23.51 -32.24
C VAL A 161 -7.10 -22.33 -32.35
N LEU A 162 -6.49 -21.93 -31.24
CA LEU A 162 -5.57 -20.80 -31.15
C LEU A 162 -4.15 -21.22 -31.56
N THR A 163 -3.91 -21.31 -32.87
CA THR A 163 -2.62 -21.66 -33.47
C THR A 163 -1.68 -20.46 -33.62
N GLU A 164 -0.47 -20.66 -34.14
CA GLU A 164 0.42 -19.55 -34.51
C GLU A 164 -0.04 -18.80 -35.77
N ARG A 165 -0.86 -19.41 -36.61
CA ARG A 165 -1.41 -18.73 -37.79
C ARG A 165 -2.92 -18.92 -37.83
N PRO A 166 -3.69 -17.85 -38.08
CA PRO A 166 -5.12 -18.00 -38.32
C PRO A 166 -5.39 -18.95 -39.49
N PRO A 167 -6.55 -19.63 -39.52
CA PRO A 167 -6.88 -20.59 -40.58
C PRO A 167 -7.02 -19.98 -41.98
N GLY A 168 -7.24 -18.66 -42.07
CA GLY A 168 -7.42 -17.91 -43.32
C GLY A 168 -6.34 -16.85 -43.57
N ALA A 169 -6.52 -16.08 -44.64
CA ALA A 169 -5.71 -14.89 -44.89
C ALA A 169 -6.13 -13.75 -43.92
N GLY A 170 -5.14 -13.11 -43.29
CA GLY A 170 -5.36 -12.04 -42.33
C GLY A 170 -5.23 -12.50 -40.88
N SER A 171 -5.87 -11.77 -39.96
CA SER A 171 -5.72 -11.94 -38.51
C SER A 171 -6.92 -12.60 -37.81
N ASP A 172 -7.97 -12.94 -38.55
CA ASP A 172 -9.21 -13.51 -38.03
C ASP A 172 -9.17 -15.02 -37.89
N TYR A 173 -9.52 -15.51 -36.71
CA TYR A 173 -9.79 -16.93 -36.46
C TYR A 173 -11.27 -17.27 -36.68
N LEU A 174 -12.17 -16.42 -36.19
CA LEU A 174 -13.61 -16.64 -36.28
C LEU A 174 -14.37 -15.31 -36.15
N ARG A 175 -15.55 -15.26 -36.78
CA ARG A 175 -16.56 -14.23 -36.59
C ARG A 175 -17.93 -14.90 -36.49
N ALA A 176 -18.64 -14.70 -35.38
CA ALA A 176 -19.95 -15.32 -35.13
C ALA A 176 -20.80 -14.42 -34.24
N ALA A 177 -22.12 -14.66 -34.19
CA ALA A 177 -22.97 -14.13 -33.13
C ALA A 177 -23.00 -15.14 -31.97
N GLY A 178 -23.02 -14.66 -30.73
CA GLY A 178 -23.04 -15.54 -29.56
C GLY A 178 -23.43 -14.85 -28.27
N GLN A 179 -24.04 -15.62 -27.38
CA GLN A 179 -24.39 -15.22 -26.02
C GLN A 179 -23.42 -15.78 -24.97
N ALA A 180 -22.51 -16.68 -25.36
CA ALA A 180 -21.42 -17.11 -24.50
C ALA A 180 -20.12 -17.34 -25.29
N VAL A 181 -18.98 -17.17 -24.63
CA VAL A 181 -17.65 -17.45 -25.17
C VAL A 181 -16.84 -18.24 -24.14
N HIS A 182 -16.28 -19.37 -24.56
CA HIS A 182 -15.37 -20.18 -23.75
C HIS A 182 -13.98 -20.14 -24.35
N LEU A 183 -13.01 -19.63 -23.59
CA LEU A 183 -11.58 -19.72 -23.90
C LEU A 183 -10.99 -20.82 -23.02
N VAL A 184 -10.37 -21.83 -23.64
CA VAL A 184 -9.85 -23.01 -22.94
C VAL A 184 -8.41 -23.25 -23.37
N SER A 185 -7.51 -23.38 -22.41
CA SER A 185 -6.14 -23.83 -22.61
C SER A 185 -5.87 -25.12 -21.84
N ARG A 186 -4.62 -25.58 -21.83
CA ARG A 186 -4.21 -26.77 -21.06
C ARG A 186 -4.52 -26.65 -19.57
N ARG A 187 -4.39 -25.45 -19.00
CA ARG A 187 -4.51 -25.22 -17.55
C ARG A 187 -5.62 -24.24 -17.18
N GLN A 188 -5.99 -23.34 -18.08
CA GLN A 188 -6.86 -22.21 -17.76
C GLN A 188 -8.15 -22.28 -18.60
N ARG A 189 -9.24 -21.81 -18.01
CA ARG A 189 -10.53 -21.68 -18.68
C ARG A 189 -11.18 -20.35 -18.28
N ILE A 190 -11.64 -19.60 -19.26
CA ILE A 190 -12.38 -18.36 -19.09
C ILE A 190 -13.71 -18.51 -19.83
N GLU A 191 -14.82 -18.40 -19.10
CA GLU A 191 -16.18 -18.43 -19.62
C GLU A 191 -16.80 -17.04 -19.47
N ILE A 192 -17.33 -16.53 -20.57
CA ILE A 192 -17.96 -15.22 -20.66
C ILE A 192 -19.41 -15.47 -21.07
N ASN A 193 -20.36 -15.20 -20.20
CA ASN A 193 -21.79 -15.34 -20.48
C ASN A 193 -22.44 -13.96 -20.56
N LEU A 194 -23.08 -13.65 -21.67
CA LEU A 194 -23.69 -12.35 -21.96
C LEU A 194 -25.20 -12.42 -21.78
N THR A 195 -25.82 -11.30 -21.39
CA THR A 195 -27.29 -11.22 -21.30
C THR A 195 -27.96 -11.32 -22.67
N ASN A 196 -27.32 -10.78 -23.72
CA ASN A 196 -27.82 -10.78 -25.09
C ASN A 196 -26.73 -11.30 -26.03
N ALA A 197 -27.13 -11.91 -27.15
CA ALA A 197 -26.18 -12.29 -28.19
C ALA A 197 -25.53 -11.04 -28.81
N VAL A 198 -24.21 -11.08 -28.98
CA VAL A 198 -23.41 -10.02 -29.61
C VAL A 198 -22.56 -10.61 -30.72
N GLU A 199 -22.08 -9.75 -31.62
CA GLU A 199 -21.04 -10.14 -32.57
C GLU A 199 -19.72 -10.38 -31.79
N VAL A 200 -19.18 -11.58 -31.93
CA VAL A 200 -17.90 -12.02 -31.38
C VAL A 200 -16.89 -12.20 -32.51
N ARG A 201 -15.71 -11.61 -32.34
CA ARG A 201 -14.59 -11.73 -33.29
C ARG A 201 -13.33 -12.19 -32.57
N VAL A 202 -12.73 -13.29 -33.02
CA VAL A 202 -11.48 -13.82 -32.47
C VAL A 202 -10.35 -13.51 -33.43
N ARG A 203 -9.31 -12.83 -32.93
CA ARG A 203 -8.19 -12.33 -33.72
C ARG A 203 -6.85 -12.63 -33.07
N ARG A 204 -5.78 -12.47 -33.86
CA ARG A 204 -4.40 -12.42 -33.39
C ARG A 204 -3.72 -11.22 -34.03
N GLU A 205 -3.50 -10.20 -33.21
CA GLU A 205 -2.93 -8.92 -33.59
C GLU A 205 -1.83 -8.51 -32.60
N VAL A 206 -0.84 -7.77 -33.09
CA VAL A 206 0.18 -7.12 -32.27
C VAL A 206 -0.07 -5.63 -32.30
N ALA A 207 -0.30 -5.01 -31.14
CA ALA A 207 -0.35 -3.56 -31.05
C ALA A 207 1.08 -2.99 -30.94
N ASP A 208 1.30 -1.76 -31.42
CA ASP A 208 2.52 -0.99 -31.20
C ASP A 208 2.63 -0.52 -29.75
N HIS A 209 2.71 -1.49 -28.84
CA HIS A 209 2.91 -1.19 -27.43
C HIS A 209 4.23 -0.39 -27.27
N PRO A 210 4.21 0.61 -26.40
CA PRO A 210 5.41 1.31 -25.97
C PRO A 210 6.46 0.32 -25.44
N THR A 211 7.74 0.61 -25.63
CA THR A 211 8.85 -0.26 -25.19
C THR A 211 8.98 -0.40 -23.66
N ALA A 212 8.30 0.45 -22.89
CA ALA A 212 8.25 0.37 -21.42
C ALA A 212 6.84 0.01 -20.94
N LEU A 213 6.76 -0.86 -19.93
CA LEU A 213 5.52 -1.41 -19.35
C LEU A 213 4.47 -0.34 -18.97
N ASN A 214 4.87 0.91 -18.70
CA ASN A 214 3.97 2.01 -18.38
C ASN A 214 4.26 3.29 -19.19
N ASP A 215 4.55 3.21 -20.49
CA ASP A 215 4.61 4.40 -21.37
C ASP A 215 3.36 4.58 -22.27
N PRO A 216 2.16 4.68 -21.70
CA PRO A 216 0.89 4.45 -22.37
C PRO A 216 0.61 5.40 -23.54
N LYS A 217 -0.12 4.89 -24.54
CA LYS A 217 -0.72 5.66 -25.63
C LYS A 217 -2.18 5.27 -25.81
N VAL A 218 -3.06 6.25 -25.93
CA VAL A 218 -4.49 6.00 -26.18
C VAL A 218 -4.66 5.31 -27.53
N ALA A 219 -4.16 5.94 -28.59
CA ALA A 219 -4.21 5.42 -29.94
C ALA A 219 -3.05 4.45 -30.20
N GLN A 220 -3.40 3.22 -30.56
CA GLN A 220 -2.49 2.13 -30.88
C GLN A 220 -2.71 1.68 -32.33
N LYS A 221 -1.68 1.16 -32.98
CA LYS A 221 -1.68 0.61 -34.33
C LYS A 221 -1.41 -0.88 -34.26
N PHE A 222 -2.04 -1.64 -35.14
CA PHE A 222 -1.61 -3.00 -35.36
C PHE A 222 -0.37 -3.00 -36.23
N ILE A 223 0.63 -3.80 -35.83
CA ILE A 223 1.91 -3.93 -36.49
C ILE A 223 2.19 -5.40 -36.80
N ALA A 224 3.11 -5.64 -37.72
CA ALA A 224 3.63 -6.98 -37.94
C ALA A 224 4.38 -7.45 -36.69
N ALA A 225 4.11 -8.70 -36.29
CA ALA A 225 4.88 -9.36 -35.24
C ALA A 225 6.36 -9.44 -35.63
N ARG A 226 7.26 -9.25 -34.67
CA ARG A 226 8.68 -9.52 -34.90
C ARG A 226 8.92 -11.03 -34.96
N ASP A 227 9.96 -11.43 -35.67
CA ASP A 227 10.33 -12.86 -35.75
C ASP A 227 10.58 -13.43 -34.36
N GLY A 228 9.87 -14.51 -34.03
CA GLY A 228 9.96 -15.18 -32.72
C GLY A 228 9.18 -14.51 -31.58
N GLU A 229 8.46 -13.42 -31.83
CA GLU A 229 7.63 -12.74 -30.82
C GLU A 229 6.36 -13.54 -30.53
N ALA A 230 6.11 -13.85 -29.26
CA ALA A 230 4.88 -14.49 -28.82
C ALA A 230 3.73 -13.47 -28.82
N THR A 231 2.80 -13.60 -29.77
CA THR A 231 1.71 -12.61 -29.92
C THR A 231 0.41 -13.08 -29.25
N PRO A 232 -0.30 -12.17 -28.57
CA PRO A 232 -1.53 -12.49 -27.84
C PRO A 232 -2.72 -12.77 -28.77
N PHE A 233 -3.78 -13.32 -28.20
CA PHE A 233 -5.05 -13.55 -28.87
C PHE A 233 -6.11 -12.60 -28.33
N GLN A 234 -6.97 -12.07 -29.20
CA GLN A 234 -8.02 -11.13 -28.83
C GLN A 234 -9.41 -11.71 -29.11
N VAL A 235 -10.34 -11.50 -28.17
CA VAL A 235 -11.77 -11.77 -28.33
C VAL A 235 -12.51 -10.44 -28.18
N TYR A 236 -13.04 -9.94 -29.29
CA TYR A 236 -13.81 -8.70 -29.35
C TYR A 236 -15.30 -9.02 -29.20
N LEU A 237 -15.95 -8.41 -28.22
CA LEU A 237 -17.40 -8.46 -27.99
C LEU A 237 -17.98 -7.11 -28.39
N LYS A 238 -18.82 -7.08 -29.43
CA LYS A 238 -19.36 -5.82 -29.96
C LYS A 238 -20.33 -5.17 -28.98
N LEU A 239 -20.10 -3.89 -28.70
CA LEU A 239 -20.95 -3.03 -27.88
C LEU A 239 -21.76 -2.05 -28.74
N ALA A 240 -21.13 -1.44 -29.76
CA ALA A 240 -21.76 -0.52 -30.69
C ALA A 240 -21.24 -0.71 -32.13
N GLY A 241 -22.08 -0.48 -33.13
CA GLY A 241 -21.71 -0.53 -34.55
C GLY A 241 -21.20 0.82 -35.10
N PRO A 242 -20.75 0.85 -36.36
CA PRO A 242 -20.36 2.09 -37.04
C PRO A 242 -21.54 3.07 -37.23
N ASP A 243 -22.76 2.53 -37.35
CA ASP A 243 -23.99 3.28 -37.60
C ASP A 243 -24.75 3.63 -36.31
N ALA A 244 -24.05 3.66 -35.16
CA ALA A 244 -24.62 4.02 -33.86
C ALA A 244 -25.34 5.37 -33.93
N PRO A 245 -26.62 5.47 -33.51
CA PRO A 245 -27.34 6.74 -33.43
C PRO A 245 -26.61 7.78 -32.58
N GLN A 246 -26.94 9.06 -32.79
CA GLN A 246 -26.37 10.15 -31.99
C GLN A 246 -26.53 9.90 -30.49
N ASP A 247 -25.42 10.04 -29.76
CA ASP A 247 -25.36 9.91 -28.30
C ASP A 247 -25.97 8.60 -27.79
N GLU A 248 -25.83 7.53 -28.58
CA GLU A 248 -26.35 6.20 -28.26
C GLU A 248 -25.79 5.75 -26.90
N ARG A 249 -26.71 5.46 -25.98
CA ARG A 249 -26.39 4.80 -24.73
C ARG A 249 -26.26 3.31 -24.99
N VAL A 250 -25.06 2.80 -24.80
CA VAL A 250 -24.75 1.39 -24.99
C VAL A 250 -24.44 0.75 -23.65
N SER A 251 -24.85 -0.51 -23.48
CA SER A 251 -24.53 -1.28 -22.28
C SER A 251 -24.30 -2.75 -22.60
N MET A 252 -23.43 -3.37 -21.82
CA MET A 252 -23.16 -4.80 -21.85
C MET A 252 -23.06 -5.30 -20.42
N ARG A 253 -23.80 -6.37 -20.14
CA ARG A 253 -23.69 -7.12 -18.89
C ARG A 253 -23.20 -8.51 -19.21
N LEU A 254 -22.15 -8.94 -18.50
CA LEU A 254 -21.60 -10.27 -18.65
C LEU A 254 -21.23 -10.89 -17.30
N LYS A 255 -21.38 -12.20 -17.20
CA LYS A 255 -20.87 -13.03 -16.10
C LYS A 255 -19.58 -13.67 -16.56
N LEU A 256 -18.51 -13.40 -15.84
CA LEU A 256 -17.19 -13.93 -16.07
C LEU A 256 -16.94 -15.05 -15.07
N ARG A 257 -16.57 -16.24 -15.57
CA ARG A 257 -16.10 -17.35 -14.76
C ARG A 257 -14.73 -17.79 -15.23
N ALA A 258 -13.74 -17.73 -14.35
CA ALA A 258 -12.39 -18.18 -14.61
C ALA A 258 -12.05 -19.38 -13.72
N SER A 259 -11.27 -20.31 -14.24
CA SER A 259 -10.73 -21.42 -13.49
C SER A 259 -9.33 -21.79 -13.99
N THR A 260 -8.51 -22.33 -13.09
CA THR A 260 -7.16 -22.75 -13.43
C THR A 260 -6.76 -23.97 -12.61
N ALA A 261 -6.04 -24.90 -13.23
CA ALA A 261 -5.37 -25.98 -12.51
C ALA A 261 -4.15 -25.41 -11.76
N ALA A 262 -3.97 -25.84 -10.50
CA ALA A 262 -2.85 -25.43 -9.66
C ALA A 262 -1.49 -25.74 -10.31
N ASP A 263 -0.53 -24.83 -10.15
CA ASP A 263 0.86 -25.06 -10.53
C ASP A 263 1.62 -25.74 -9.41
N ALA A 264 1.88 -27.04 -9.54
CA ALA A 264 2.63 -27.77 -8.54
C ALA A 264 4.15 -27.80 -8.80
N GLU A 265 4.63 -27.21 -9.92
CA GLU A 265 6.05 -27.24 -10.25
C GLU A 265 6.88 -26.48 -9.20
N PRO A 266 7.88 -27.14 -8.57
CA PRO A 266 8.72 -26.48 -7.58
C PRO A 266 9.58 -25.38 -8.22
N ALA A 267 9.68 -24.23 -7.56
CA ALA A 267 10.64 -23.19 -7.92
C ALA A 267 12.06 -23.58 -7.52
N GLN A 268 13.00 -23.59 -8.46
CA GLN A 268 14.43 -23.72 -8.21
C GLN A 268 15.06 -22.34 -8.15
N LEU A 269 15.69 -22.01 -7.02
CA LEU A 269 16.44 -20.79 -6.81
C LEU A 269 17.92 -21.10 -6.62
N THR A 270 18.77 -20.36 -7.32
CA THR A 270 20.24 -20.50 -7.20
C THR A 270 20.84 -19.16 -6.82
N LEU A 271 21.43 -19.10 -5.61
CA LEU A 271 22.16 -17.97 -5.08
C LEU A 271 23.65 -18.11 -5.41
N ASP A 272 24.28 -17.02 -5.83
CA ASP A 272 25.74 -16.92 -5.98
C ASP A 272 26.31 -15.93 -4.98
N ALA A 273 26.73 -16.44 -3.82
CA ALA A 273 27.34 -15.62 -2.78
C ALA A 273 28.79 -15.19 -3.10
N THR A 274 29.41 -15.71 -4.16
CA THR A 274 30.82 -15.49 -4.48
C THR A 274 31.07 -14.20 -5.26
N ARG A 275 30.02 -13.62 -5.84
CA ARG A 275 30.08 -12.40 -6.66
C ARG A 275 29.13 -11.32 -6.14
N PRO A 276 29.38 -10.75 -4.94
CA PRO A 276 28.53 -9.72 -4.38
C PRO A 276 28.53 -8.47 -5.27
N GLY A 277 27.35 -7.90 -5.44
CA GLY A 277 27.09 -6.66 -6.16
C GLY A 277 27.20 -5.42 -5.27
N HIS A 278 26.35 -4.44 -5.55
CA HIS A 278 26.35 -3.15 -4.86
C HIS A 278 25.78 -3.24 -3.43
N PRO A 279 26.22 -2.37 -2.51
CA PRO A 279 25.63 -2.25 -1.18
C PRO A 279 24.14 -1.89 -1.24
N PHE A 280 23.37 -2.37 -0.26
CA PHE A 280 22.00 -1.92 -0.01
C PHE A 280 21.86 -1.54 1.46
N ASP A 281 21.68 -0.26 1.73
CA ASP A 281 21.61 0.30 3.08
C ASP A 281 20.25 0.01 3.74
N GLY A 282 19.21 -0.14 2.92
CA GLY A 282 17.83 -0.37 3.32
C GLY A 282 16.84 0.50 2.54
N ILE A 283 15.57 0.41 2.93
CA ILE A 283 14.54 1.30 2.41
C ILE A 283 14.81 2.75 2.84
N GLY A 284 14.47 3.70 1.99
CA GLY A 284 14.46 5.12 2.31
C GLY A 284 13.02 5.65 2.35
N GLY A 285 12.88 6.95 2.59
CA GLY A 285 11.58 7.60 2.61
C GLY A 285 11.61 9.01 2.05
N ASN A 286 10.53 9.36 1.33
CA ASN A 286 10.22 10.74 1.00
C ASN A 286 9.35 11.36 2.11
N PHE A 287 9.73 12.58 2.52
CA PHE A 287 9.11 13.36 3.59
C PHE A 287 8.69 14.74 3.08
N ARG A 288 7.98 14.78 1.95
CA ARG A 288 7.44 16.02 1.39
C ARG A 288 6.15 16.39 2.12
N LEU A 289 6.15 17.56 2.77
CA LEU A 289 5.01 18.03 3.56
C LEU A 289 3.94 18.64 2.65
N GLN A 290 2.76 18.02 2.61
CA GLN A 290 1.64 18.39 1.74
C GLN A 290 0.31 18.46 2.49
N PHE A 291 0.18 17.73 3.58
CA PHE A 291 -1.04 17.59 4.37
C PHE A 291 -0.75 17.93 5.84
N PRO A 292 -0.70 19.23 6.21
CA PRO A 292 -0.27 19.67 7.54
C PRO A 292 -1.03 19.03 8.70
N LYS A 293 -2.28 18.63 8.48
CA LYS A 293 -3.13 17.99 9.51
C LYS A 293 -2.77 16.53 9.78
N THR A 294 -2.32 15.78 8.78
CA THR A 294 -2.18 14.32 8.85
C THR A 294 -0.74 13.86 8.72
N ASP A 295 0.12 14.61 8.02
CA ASP A 295 1.53 14.27 7.83
C ASP A 295 2.28 14.02 9.14
N PRO A 296 2.14 14.83 10.21
CA PRO A 296 2.91 14.61 11.44
C PRO A 296 2.71 13.23 12.05
N ALA A 297 1.47 12.76 12.14
CA ALA A 297 1.14 11.46 12.74
C ALA A 297 1.60 10.29 11.84
N VAL A 298 1.45 10.42 10.53
CA VAL A 298 1.89 9.41 9.55
C VAL A 298 3.41 9.28 9.54
N ILE A 299 4.12 10.40 9.50
CA ILE A 299 5.59 10.44 9.54
C ILE A 299 6.10 9.80 10.83
N GLN A 300 5.54 10.19 11.98
CA GLN A 300 5.94 9.66 13.27
C GLN A 300 5.74 8.14 13.33
N PHE A 301 4.58 7.64 12.92
CA PHE A 301 4.30 6.20 12.88
C PHE A 301 5.31 5.44 12.01
N ASN A 302 5.60 5.95 10.81
CA ASN A 302 6.56 5.32 9.92
C ASN A 302 7.97 5.29 10.51
N LEU A 303 8.45 6.40 11.08
CA LEU A 303 9.77 6.49 11.70
C LEU A 303 9.90 5.60 12.95
N ASP A 304 8.83 5.39 13.70
CA ASP A 304 8.83 4.54 14.90
C ASP A 304 8.80 3.04 14.59
N HIS A 305 8.38 2.67 13.37
CA HIS A 305 8.08 1.27 13.05
C HIS A 305 8.81 0.71 11.82
N LEU A 306 9.46 1.56 11.02
CA LEU A 306 10.28 1.20 9.87
C LEU A 306 11.75 1.57 10.10
N ARG A 307 12.66 0.71 9.61
CA ARG A 307 14.09 1.02 9.53
C ARG A 307 14.36 1.84 8.27
N VAL A 308 14.21 3.16 8.35
CA VAL A 308 14.49 4.08 7.24
C VAL A 308 15.98 4.40 7.22
N ALA A 309 16.66 4.05 6.13
CA ALA A 309 18.11 4.21 5.97
C ALA A 309 18.49 5.56 5.35
N TRP A 310 17.61 6.13 4.52
CA TRP A 310 17.83 7.38 3.77
C TRP A 310 16.58 8.26 3.79
N ALA A 311 16.78 9.57 3.78
CA ALA A 311 15.70 10.56 3.80
C ALA A 311 15.81 11.54 2.63
N ARG A 312 14.68 11.80 1.97
CA ARG A 312 14.54 12.88 0.97
C ARG A 312 13.45 13.85 1.41
N VAL A 313 13.77 15.15 1.41
CA VAL A 313 12.88 16.24 1.82
C VAL A 313 12.68 17.26 0.71
N ASP A 314 11.52 17.92 0.74
CA ASP A 314 11.21 19.07 -0.12
C ASP A 314 12.04 20.30 0.29
N MET A 315 12.57 21.01 -0.71
CA MET A 315 12.97 22.41 -0.64
C MET A 315 11.86 23.27 -1.23
N PRO A 316 11.08 24.00 -0.40
CA PRO A 316 10.07 24.96 -0.85
C PRO A 316 10.73 26.20 -1.46
N TRP A 317 11.41 26.06 -2.59
CA TRP A 317 12.29 27.09 -3.17
C TRP A 317 11.53 28.36 -3.55
N ALA A 318 10.33 28.21 -4.12
CA ALA A 318 9.46 29.34 -4.43
C ALA A 318 9.08 30.18 -3.19
N ASP A 319 8.96 29.55 -2.02
CA ASP A 319 8.67 30.23 -0.75
C ASP A 319 9.94 30.74 -0.07
N TRP A 320 11.07 30.05 -0.22
CA TRP A 320 12.36 30.45 0.33
C TRP A 320 12.84 31.80 -0.19
N ASP A 321 12.77 31.99 -1.51
CA ASP A 321 13.32 33.17 -2.19
C ASP A 321 12.31 33.72 -3.21
N PRO A 322 11.19 34.30 -2.75
CA PRO A 322 10.10 34.71 -3.63
C PRO A 322 10.39 36.01 -4.40
N ASP A 323 11.30 36.84 -3.89
CA ASP A 323 11.61 38.19 -4.40
C ASP A 323 13.10 38.33 -4.72
N GLU A 324 13.40 38.49 -6.01
CA GLU A 324 14.76 38.62 -6.54
C GLU A 324 15.55 39.79 -5.94
N SER A 325 14.87 40.86 -5.53
CA SER A 325 15.46 42.10 -5.03
C SER A 325 15.99 42.00 -3.59
N THR A 326 15.67 40.91 -2.89
CA THR A 326 16.06 40.70 -1.50
C THR A 326 16.97 39.48 -1.33
N SER A 327 17.71 39.46 -0.23
CA SER A 327 18.53 38.30 0.18
C SER A 327 17.73 37.40 1.10
N ALA A 328 17.24 36.26 0.60
CA ALA A 328 16.51 35.27 1.39
C ALA A 328 17.31 34.82 2.63
N LEU A 329 18.63 34.68 2.50
CA LEU A 329 19.52 34.33 3.60
C LEU A 329 19.52 35.38 4.72
N ASP A 330 19.58 36.67 4.37
CA ASP A 330 19.57 37.75 5.36
C ASP A 330 18.19 37.88 6.02
N GLN A 331 17.10 37.68 5.26
CA GLN A 331 15.75 37.62 5.83
C GLN A 331 15.63 36.48 6.84
N ALA A 332 16.13 35.28 6.48
CA ALA A 332 16.12 34.11 7.34
C ALA A 332 16.92 34.33 8.63
N ARG A 333 18.15 34.86 8.52
CA ARG A 333 19.01 35.23 9.67
C ARG A 333 18.40 36.31 10.56
N ALA A 334 17.57 37.19 10.00
CA ALA A 334 16.78 38.15 10.76
C ALA A 334 15.49 37.55 11.37
N GLY A 335 15.32 36.22 11.35
CA GLY A 335 14.18 35.50 11.92
C GLY A 335 12.93 35.48 11.03
N ARG A 336 13.01 36.01 9.80
CA ARG A 336 11.89 36.08 8.86
C ARG A 336 11.95 34.89 7.90
N LEU A 337 11.42 33.75 8.36
CA LEU A 337 11.33 32.51 7.59
C LEU A 337 9.87 32.11 7.38
N PRO A 338 9.41 31.85 6.14
CA PRO A 338 8.07 31.33 5.88
C PRO A 338 7.82 30.00 6.62
N SER A 339 6.58 29.75 7.04
CA SER A 339 6.22 28.56 7.83
C SER A 339 6.57 27.26 7.10
N ARG A 340 6.20 27.13 5.83
CA ARG A 340 6.48 25.93 5.03
C ARG A 340 7.98 25.64 4.91
N VAL A 341 8.81 26.67 4.77
CA VAL A 341 10.27 26.53 4.72
C VAL A 341 10.81 26.06 6.06
N ARG A 342 10.34 26.66 7.16
CA ARG A 342 10.70 26.28 8.53
C ARG A 342 10.35 24.82 8.82
N GLU A 343 9.15 24.40 8.44
CA GLU A 343 8.66 23.03 8.63
C GLU A 343 9.50 22.02 7.84
N ALA A 344 9.82 22.32 6.58
CA ALA A 344 10.70 21.47 5.77
C ALA A 344 12.12 21.36 6.37
N MET A 345 12.70 22.46 6.84
CA MET A 345 14.01 22.44 7.52
C MET A 345 13.98 21.70 8.85
N ALA A 346 12.92 21.86 9.65
CA ALA A 346 12.72 21.11 10.89
C ALA A 346 12.54 19.60 10.63
N MET A 347 11.89 19.23 9.52
CA MET A 347 11.81 17.84 9.09
C MET A 347 13.18 17.28 8.72
N ALA A 348 13.97 18.01 7.94
CA ALA A 348 15.35 17.65 7.64
C ALA A 348 16.20 17.46 8.92
N GLN A 349 16.04 18.36 9.90
CA GLN A 349 16.70 18.26 11.21
C GLN A 349 16.30 16.99 11.97
N THR A 350 15.00 16.72 12.02
CA THR A 350 14.41 15.56 12.69
C THR A 350 14.95 14.23 12.13
N LEU A 351 15.17 14.18 10.81
CA LEU A 351 15.69 13.00 10.10
C LEU A 351 17.21 12.88 10.26
N SER A 352 17.94 14.00 10.18
CA SER A 352 19.38 14.04 10.39
C SER A 352 19.77 13.65 11.82
N GLN A 353 19.02 14.10 12.84
CA GLN A 353 19.22 13.72 14.24
C GLN A 353 18.98 12.21 14.49
N ARG A 354 18.21 11.55 13.62
CA ARG A 354 18.05 10.08 13.61
C ARG A 354 19.18 9.36 12.86
N GLY A 355 20.20 10.08 12.39
CA GLY A 355 21.37 9.52 11.71
C GLY A 355 21.15 9.24 10.22
N MET A 356 20.07 9.73 9.62
CA MET A 356 19.79 9.51 8.21
C MET A 356 20.57 10.50 7.33
N PRO A 357 21.19 10.06 6.23
CA PRO A 357 21.64 10.95 5.18
C PRO A 357 20.43 11.67 4.55
N VAL A 358 20.49 13.00 4.49
CA VAL A 358 19.39 13.85 3.99
C VAL A 358 19.69 14.35 2.58
N ILE A 359 18.80 14.02 1.64
CA ILE A 359 18.72 14.56 0.29
C ILE A 359 17.71 15.71 0.29
N VAL A 360 18.07 16.83 -0.34
CA VAL A 360 17.19 17.99 -0.50
C VAL A 360 16.83 18.14 -1.97
N SER A 361 15.54 18.11 -2.31
CA SER A 361 15.09 18.24 -3.70
C SER A 361 14.12 19.40 -3.86
N ALA A 362 14.24 20.17 -4.93
CA ALA A 362 13.35 21.30 -5.22
C ALA A 362 12.34 20.95 -6.34
N TRP A 363 11.06 21.23 -6.09
CA TRP A 363 10.01 21.09 -7.10
C TRP A 363 9.75 22.43 -7.80
N PHE A 364 9.39 23.46 -7.04
CA PHE A 364 8.83 24.68 -7.62
C PHE A 364 9.85 25.83 -7.64
N PRO A 365 10.13 26.43 -8.81
CA PRO A 365 10.97 27.61 -8.89
C PRO A 365 10.19 28.90 -8.56
N PRO A 366 10.82 29.87 -7.89
CA PRO A 366 10.25 31.21 -7.72
C PRO A 366 10.04 31.87 -9.08
N ARG A 367 9.09 32.82 -9.16
CA ARG A 367 8.70 33.43 -10.44
C ARG A 367 9.87 34.09 -11.16
N TRP A 368 10.77 34.74 -10.43
CA TRP A 368 11.91 35.44 -11.01
C TRP A 368 12.96 34.52 -11.65
N ALA A 369 12.98 33.23 -11.30
CA ALA A 369 13.93 32.25 -11.82
C ALA A 369 13.45 31.55 -13.11
N ARG A 370 12.21 31.80 -13.52
CA ARG A 370 11.59 31.17 -14.70
C ARG A 370 12.04 31.88 -15.96
N SER A 371 12.29 31.13 -17.02
CA SER A 371 12.61 31.68 -18.34
C SER A 371 11.46 32.56 -18.83
N PRO A 372 11.74 33.77 -19.35
CA PRO A 372 10.72 34.61 -19.97
C PRO A 372 10.36 34.12 -21.38
N LEU A 373 11.13 33.18 -21.95
CA LEU A 373 10.89 32.65 -23.29
C LEU A 373 9.69 31.72 -23.29
N PRO A 374 8.86 31.76 -24.36
CA PRO A 374 7.76 30.82 -24.49
C PRO A 374 8.30 29.40 -24.56
N GLN A 375 7.64 28.49 -23.84
CA GLN A 375 7.99 27.08 -23.91
C GLN A 375 7.58 26.48 -25.24
N THR A 376 8.32 25.45 -25.65
CA THR A 376 7.93 24.62 -26.79
C THR A 376 6.51 24.08 -26.56
N PRO A 377 5.60 24.20 -27.56
CA PRO A 377 4.26 23.64 -27.44
C PRO A 377 4.29 22.17 -27.02
N GLY A 378 3.53 21.83 -25.97
CA GLY A 378 3.45 20.47 -25.42
C GLY A 378 4.52 20.11 -24.38
N ALA A 379 5.50 20.98 -24.10
CA ALA A 379 6.42 20.78 -22.99
C ALA A 379 5.70 20.95 -21.64
N ARG A 380 6.04 20.11 -20.66
CA ARG A 380 5.57 20.20 -19.27
C ARG A 380 6.59 20.98 -18.41
N GLY A 381 6.12 21.57 -17.31
CA GLY A 381 6.96 22.25 -16.32
C GLY A 381 7.38 23.64 -16.79
N VAL A 382 8.36 24.26 -16.14
CA VAL A 382 8.92 25.57 -16.49
C VAL A 382 10.43 25.46 -16.70
N ALA A 383 10.92 26.06 -17.78
CA ALA A 383 12.36 26.22 -17.97
C ALA A 383 12.91 27.30 -17.03
N LEU A 384 14.15 27.15 -16.58
CA LEU A 384 14.84 28.16 -15.79
C LEU A 384 15.47 29.22 -16.71
N ASP A 385 15.56 30.45 -16.23
CA ASP A 385 16.24 31.54 -16.95
C ASP A 385 17.77 31.33 -16.92
N GLU A 386 18.34 31.00 -18.07
CA GLU A 386 19.78 30.79 -18.21
C GLU A 386 20.60 32.03 -17.88
N GLY A 387 20.09 33.23 -18.18
CA GLY A 387 20.74 34.49 -17.84
C GLY A 387 20.85 34.71 -16.32
N LYS A 388 20.03 34.01 -15.55
CA LYS A 388 19.99 34.07 -14.08
C LYS A 388 20.61 32.87 -13.39
N LEU A 389 21.22 31.93 -14.13
CA LEU A 389 21.80 30.71 -13.56
C LEU A 389 22.73 30.98 -12.34
N PRO A 390 23.60 32.01 -12.33
CA PRO A 390 24.38 32.34 -11.12
C PRO A 390 23.52 32.77 -9.92
N ARG A 391 22.45 33.55 -10.13
CA ARG A 391 21.53 33.99 -9.06
C ARG A 391 20.67 32.83 -8.55
N ILE A 392 20.28 31.92 -9.44
CA ILE A 392 19.60 30.66 -9.13
C ILE A 392 20.47 29.79 -8.24
N CYS A 393 21.72 29.51 -8.65
CA CYS A 393 22.63 28.67 -7.87
C CYS A 393 22.90 29.27 -6.47
N ARG A 394 23.06 30.61 -6.38
CA ARG A 394 23.20 31.30 -5.09
C ARG A 394 21.97 31.12 -4.20
N SER A 395 20.76 31.31 -4.72
CA SER A 395 19.50 31.10 -4.00
C SER A 395 19.40 29.71 -3.36
N LEU A 396 19.70 28.70 -4.16
CA LEU A 396 19.65 27.29 -3.78
C LEU A 396 20.74 26.97 -2.74
N ALA A 397 21.96 27.48 -2.94
CA ALA A 397 23.05 27.29 -1.99
C ALA A 397 22.79 28.05 -0.67
N ASP A 398 22.15 29.22 -0.71
CA ASP A 398 21.76 29.99 0.48
C ASP A 398 20.81 29.21 1.37
N TYR A 399 19.83 28.49 0.77
CA TYR A 399 18.96 27.58 1.52
C TYR A 399 19.79 26.51 2.25
N LEU A 400 20.73 25.87 1.55
CA LEU A 400 21.54 24.79 2.11
C LEU A 400 22.53 25.29 3.19
N VAL A 401 23.06 26.50 3.04
CA VAL A 401 23.85 27.18 4.08
C VAL A 401 22.99 27.43 5.32
N TYR A 402 21.78 27.97 5.13
CA TYR A 402 20.87 28.23 6.25
C TYR A 402 20.27 26.94 6.83
N LEU A 403 20.22 25.83 6.10
CA LEU A 403 19.87 24.53 6.66
C LEU A 403 21.01 24.00 7.55
N LYS A 404 22.27 24.22 7.15
CA LYS A 404 23.45 23.80 7.91
C LYS A 404 23.66 24.60 9.19
N GLU A 405 23.54 25.92 9.14
CA GLU A 405 23.92 26.82 10.25
C GLU A 405 23.01 26.64 11.51
N PRO A 406 21.71 26.99 11.49
CA PRO A 406 20.81 26.84 12.64
C PRO A 406 20.25 25.44 12.85
N TYR A 407 20.01 24.65 11.80
CA TYR A 407 19.41 23.31 11.95
C TYR A 407 20.44 22.19 12.11
N GLY A 408 21.72 22.47 11.83
CA GLY A 408 22.81 21.49 11.94
C GLY A 408 22.79 20.42 10.85
N VAL A 409 22.06 20.64 9.75
CA VAL A 409 21.89 19.66 8.67
C VAL A 409 22.71 20.05 7.46
N GLU A 410 23.79 19.32 7.19
CA GLU A 410 24.50 19.41 5.93
C GLU A 410 23.95 18.34 4.97
N ALA A 411 23.06 18.76 4.05
CA ALA A 411 22.50 17.86 3.05
C ALA A 411 23.61 17.17 2.25
N ILE A 412 23.48 15.87 2.01
CA ILE A 412 24.49 15.11 1.28
C ILE A 412 24.33 15.28 -0.24
N LEU A 413 23.09 15.45 -0.71
CA LEU A 413 22.74 15.52 -2.12
C LEU A 413 21.68 16.60 -2.35
N TYR A 414 21.74 17.20 -3.54
CA TYR A 414 20.74 18.13 -4.04
C TYR A 414 20.30 17.77 -5.47
N SER A 415 18.99 17.91 -5.78
CA SER A 415 18.42 17.78 -7.13
C SER A 415 17.22 18.73 -7.35
N PHE A 416 16.84 18.88 -8.62
CA PHE A 416 15.45 19.17 -8.97
C PHE A 416 14.68 17.86 -9.13
N ASN A 417 13.38 17.88 -8.83
CA ASN A 417 12.52 16.71 -9.02
C ASN A 417 12.07 16.55 -10.48
N GLU A 418 12.34 15.38 -11.08
CA GLU A 418 11.88 14.98 -12.42
C GLU A 418 12.12 16.04 -13.52
N PRO A 419 13.36 16.57 -13.63
CA PRO A 419 13.65 17.67 -14.54
C PRO A 419 13.57 17.28 -16.01
N GLU A 420 13.65 15.99 -16.34
CA GLU A 420 13.58 15.47 -17.71
C GLU A 420 12.15 15.45 -18.25
N THR A 421 11.18 15.14 -17.37
CA THR A 421 9.75 15.18 -17.68
C THR A 421 9.23 16.60 -17.53
N GLY A 422 9.86 17.39 -16.66
CA GLY A 422 9.41 18.74 -16.35
C GLY A 422 8.14 18.69 -15.51
N VAL A 423 8.11 17.99 -14.37
CA VAL A 423 6.92 18.05 -13.50
C VAL A 423 6.66 19.47 -13.04
N GLU A 424 7.73 20.16 -12.62
CA GLU A 424 7.69 21.58 -12.27
C GLU A 424 8.88 22.33 -12.85
N VAL A 425 10.13 21.99 -12.48
CA VAL A 425 11.33 22.46 -13.20
C VAL A 425 11.58 21.54 -14.39
N ARG A 426 11.82 22.11 -15.57
CA ARG A 426 12.17 21.37 -16.80
C ARG A 426 13.58 21.73 -17.25
N GLN A 427 14.38 20.72 -17.59
CA GLN A 427 15.70 20.87 -18.18
C GLN A 427 15.83 20.02 -19.46
N THR A 428 16.58 20.50 -20.45
CA THR A 428 17.17 19.62 -21.48
C THR A 428 18.41 18.90 -20.93
N PRO A 429 18.93 17.87 -21.62
CA PRO A 429 20.19 17.23 -21.22
C PRO A 429 21.35 18.22 -21.08
N GLU A 430 21.47 19.19 -21.99
CA GLU A 430 22.53 20.21 -21.98
C GLU A 430 22.34 21.25 -20.87
N GLU A 431 21.09 21.67 -20.63
CA GLU A 431 20.73 22.54 -19.50
C GLU A 431 21.07 21.85 -18.17
N HIS A 432 20.82 20.55 -18.06
CA HIS A 432 21.16 19.75 -16.88
C HIS A 432 22.67 19.71 -16.64
N VAL A 433 23.49 19.51 -17.69
CA VAL A 433 24.97 19.59 -17.59
C VAL A 433 25.42 20.96 -17.08
N ARG A 434 24.91 22.05 -17.68
CA ARG A 434 25.25 23.42 -17.29
C ARG A 434 24.90 23.67 -15.83
N PHE A 435 23.70 23.24 -15.42
CA PHE A 435 23.24 23.38 -14.04
C PHE A 435 24.09 22.60 -13.05
N VAL A 436 24.37 21.31 -13.29
CA VAL A 436 25.20 20.46 -12.42
C VAL A 436 26.59 21.07 -12.22
N ARG A 437 27.20 21.62 -13.27
CA ARG A 437 28.48 22.33 -13.20
C ARG A 437 28.40 23.60 -12.37
N ALA A 438 27.44 24.47 -12.68
CA ALA A 438 27.30 25.76 -12.01
C ALA A 438 26.95 25.61 -10.53
N MET A 439 25.96 24.77 -10.23
CA MET A 439 25.51 24.50 -8.86
C MET A 439 26.61 23.79 -8.06
N GLY A 440 27.25 22.77 -8.64
CA GLY A 440 28.35 22.06 -7.97
C GLY A 440 29.55 22.96 -7.65
N ALA A 441 29.89 23.91 -8.53
CA ALA A 441 30.92 24.90 -8.28
C ALA A 441 30.53 25.89 -7.18
N GLU A 442 29.26 26.34 -7.17
CA GLU A 442 28.73 27.22 -6.12
C GLU A 442 28.74 26.53 -4.75
N LEU A 443 28.27 25.27 -4.65
CA LEU A 443 28.31 24.49 -3.41
C LEU A 443 29.74 24.39 -2.85
N LYS A 444 30.71 24.07 -3.71
CA LYS A 444 32.13 24.01 -3.35
C LYS A 444 32.65 25.36 -2.88
N ARG A 445 32.31 26.46 -3.57
CA ARG A 445 32.69 27.84 -3.20
C ARG A 445 32.17 28.23 -1.83
N ARG A 446 30.99 27.73 -1.45
CA ARG A 446 30.36 27.96 -0.13
C ARG A 446 30.86 27.03 0.97
N GLY A 447 31.78 26.12 0.66
CA GLY A 447 32.32 25.15 1.62
C GLY A 447 31.32 24.08 2.04
N LEU A 448 30.27 23.83 1.25
CA LEU A 448 29.32 22.75 1.47
C LEU A 448 29.88 21.44 0.91
N LYS A 449 29.70 20.35 1.67
CA LYS A 449 30.02 18.99 1.22
C LYS A 449 28.95 18.39 0.30
N THR A 450 27.79 19.04 0.21
CA THR A 450 26.66 18.65 -0.65
C THR A 450 27.12 18.42 -2.08
N LYS A 451 26.66 17.33 -2.68
CA LYS A 451 26.90 16.97 -4.09
C LYS A 451 25.61 16.99 -4.89
N MET A 452 25.73 16.91 -6.20
CA MET A 452 24.56 16.80 -7.09
C MET A 452 24.09 15.34 -7.14
N LEU A 453 22.79 15.13 -6.97
CA LEU A 453 22.12 13.91 -7.40
C LEU A 453 21.85 14.06 -8.90
N LEU A 454 22.53 13.25 -9.72
CA LEU A 454 22.41 13.30 -11.17
C LEU A 454 21.15 12.57 -11.63
N GLY A 455 20.36 13.21 -12.48
CA GLY A 455 19.06 12.70 -12.91
C GLY A 455 17.95 13.16 -11.96
N ASP A 456 17.57 12.29 -11.02
CA ASP A 456 16.30 12.37 -10.27
C ASP A 456 15.10 12.35 -11.24
N THR A 457 15.22 11.50 -12.28
CA THR A 457 14.27 11.42 -13.38
C THR A 457 12.98 10.73 -12.95
N ALA A 458 11.85 11.07 -13.56
CA ALA A 458 10.56 10.43 -13.28
C ALA A 458 10.53 8.94 -13.62
N HIS A 459 11.47 8.49 -14.46
CA HIS A 459 11.43 7.19 -15.09
C HIS A 459 12.81 6.53 -15.08
N GLY A 460 12.86 5.23 -14.81
CA GLY A 460 14.03 4.36 -15.00
C GLY A 460 14.09 3.71 -16.39
N THR A 461 13.67 4.43 -17.44
CA THR A 461 13.64 3.92 -18.82
C THR A 461 14.94 4.26 -19.57
N PRO A 462 15.23 3.60 -20.71
CA PRO A 462 16.35 3.98 -21.56
C PRO A 462 16.25 5.43 -22.06
N ALA A 463 15.05 5.90 -22.40
CA ALA A 463 14.83 7.29 -22.83
C ALA A 463 15.18 8.31 -21.74
N ALA A 464 14.83 8.02 -20.47
CA ALA A 464 15.24 8.86 -19.36
C ALA A 464 16.74 8.77 -19.07
N LEU A 465 17.40 7.65 -19.38
CA LEU A 465 18.85 7.55 -19.26
C LEU A 465 19.59 8.46 -20.25
N GLU A 466 19.05 8.66 -21.46
CA GLU A 466 19.59 9.61 -22.45
C GLU A 466 19.66 11.04 -21.91
N PHE A 467 18.76 11.41 -20.99
CA PHE A 467 18.79 12.72 -20.35
C PHE A 467 20.08 12.98 -19.55
N ILE A 468 20.63 11.96 -18.90
CA ILE A 468 21.84 12.11 -18.08
C ILE A 468 23.13 11.80 -18.82
N ARG A 469 23.08 11.14 -20.00
CA ARG A 469 24.28 10.75 -20.75
C ARG A 469 25.25 11.90 -21.03
N PRO A 470 24.81 13.12 -21.41
CA PRO A 470 25.73 14.24 -21.59
C PRO A 470 26.49 14.61 -20.30
N ALA A 471 25.83 14.57 -19.14
CA ALA A 471 26.48 14.81 -17.85
C ALA A 471 27.41 13.66 -17.45
N LEU A 472 27.03 12.42 -17.81
CA LEU A 472 27.93 11.27 -17.71
C LEU A 472 29.12 11.40 -18.64
N ALA A 473 29.12 12.25 -19.67
CA ALA A 473 30.25 12.46 -20.60
C ALA A 473 31.13 13.66 -20.23
N ASP A 474 30.60 14.66 -19.52
CA ASP A 474 31.29 15.92 -19.18
C ASP A 474 32.11 15.80 -17.86
N PRO A 475 33.46 15.87 -17.91
CA PRO A 475 34.30 15.76 -16.71
C PRO A 475 34.05 16.84 -15.65
N GLY A 476 33.65 18.04 -16.08
CA GLY A 476 33.30 19.14 -15.19
C GLY A 476 32.04 18.85 -14.39
N ALA A 477 31.01 18.27 -15.02
CA ALA A 477 29.79 17.84 -14.35
C ALA A 477 30.07 16.65 -13.41
N ARG A 478 30.78 15.62 -13.88
CA ARG A 478 31.12 14.41 -13.10
C ARG A 478 31.74 14.72 -11.74
N ALA A 479 32.64 15.72 -11.66
CA ALA A 479 33.31 16.10 -10.42
C ALA A 479 32.38 16.56 -9.28
N HIS A 480 31.15 16.93 -9.63
CA HIS A 480 30.14 17.43 -8.69
C HIS A 480 29.05 16.40 -8.36
N VAL A 481 29.03 15.24 -9.02
CA VAL A 481 28.02 14.20 -8.81
C VAL A 481 28.37 13.36 -7.58
N GLY A 482 27.37 13.12 -6.72
CA GLY A 482 27.50 12.26 -5.53
C GLY A 482 26.66 10.98 -5.60
N ALA A 483 25.68 10.92 -6.49
CA ALA A 483 24.84 9.77 -6.76
C ALA A 483 24.14 9.92 -8.13
N VAL A 484 23.67 8.80 -8.69
CA VAL A 484 22.73 8.79 -9.83
C VAL A 484 21.36 8.36 -9.30
N GLY A 485 20.28 9.00 -9.75
CA GLY A 485 18.93 8.68 -9.29
C GLY A 485 17.87 8.67 -10.39
N PHE A 486 16.86 7.82 -10.21
CA PHE A 486 15.65 7.75 -11.02
C PHE A 486 14.43 7.29 -10.20
N HIS A 487 13.23 7.50 -10.74
CA HIS A 487 11.94 7.06 -10.18
C HIS A 487 11.29 5.97 -11.03
N THR A 488 10.29 5.26 -10.48
CA THR A 488 9.71 4.06 -11.13
C THR A 488 8.43 4.28 -11.93
N TRP A 489 7.96 5.51 -12.12
CA TRP A 489 6.58 5.80 -12.56
C TRP A 489 6.17 5.23 -13.92
N ARG A 490 7.04 5.30 -14.94
CA ARG A 490 6.77 4.68 -16.26
C ARG A 490 7.35 3.27 -16.42
N GLY A 491 7.62 2.62 -15.29
CA GLY A 491 8.16 1.26 -15.25
C GLY A 491 9.65 1.22 -15.61
N CYS A 492 10.24 0.08 -15.31
CA CYS A 492 11.64 -0.19 -15.56
C CYS A 492 11.75 -1.65 -16.02
N THR A 493 12.30 -1.88 -17.21
CA THR A 493 12.65 -3.24 -17.64
C THR A 493 13.93 -3.69 -16.94
N GLU A 494 14.18 -4.99 -16.87
CA GLU A 494 15.42 -5.51 -16.27
C GLU A 494 16.67 -4.91 -16.93
N ASP A 495 16.68 -4.81 -18.27
CA ASP A 495 17.78 -4.21 -19.02
C ASP A 495 17.96 -2.73 -18.72
N ALA A 496 16.87 -1.97 -18.59
CA ALA A 496 16.95 -0.57 -18.22
C ALA A 496 17.53 -0.42 -16.80
N MET A 497 17.05 -1.22 -15.84
CA MET A 497 17.58 -1.24 -14.47
C MET A 497 19.10 -1.50 -14.44
N ARG A 498 19.60 -2.45 -15.25
CA ARG A 498 21.04 -2.74 -15.36
C ARG A 498 21.81 -1.57 -15.95
N GLN A 499 21.29 -0.91 -16.99
CA GLN A 499 21.94 0.27 -17.58
C GLN A 499 22.07 1.44 -16.60
N TRP A 500 21.06 1.67 -15.75
CA TRP A 500 21.14 2.65 -14.67
C TRP A 500 22.20 2.27 -13.62
N SER A 501 22.31 0.98 -13.27
CA SER A 501 23.37 0.45 -12.40
C SER A 501 24.77 0.67 -12.99
N ASP A 502 24.93 0.44 -14.29
CA ASP A 502 26.20 0.64 -15.00
C ASP A 502 26.60 2.12 -15.07
N ALA A 503 25.62 3.02 -15.26
CA ALA A 503 25.85 4.47 -15.23
C ALA A 503 26.41 4.94 -13.88
N ALA A 504 25.80 4.51 -12.76
CA ALA A 504 26.30 4.83 -11.43
C ALA A 504 27.69 4.22 -11.17
N ARG A 505 27.90 2.96 -11.58
CA ARG A 505 29.20 2.27 -11.48
C ARG A 505 30.29 3.00 -12.26
N GLY A 506 29.99 3.50 -13.45
CA GLY A 506 30.94 4.25 -14.29
C GLY A 506 31.44 5.55 -13.64
N LEU A 507 30.66 6.11 -12.70
CA LEU A 507 31.07 7.27 -11.90
C LEU A 507 31.68 6.91 -10.54
N GLY A 508 31.57 5.65 -10.10
CA GLY A 508 31.98 5.24 -8.75
C GLY A 508 31.10 5.81 -7.64
N VAL A 509 29.82 6.08 -7.92
CA VAL A 509 28.85 6.65 -6.97
C VAL A 509 27.66 5.69 -6.76
N PRO A 510 26.90 5.79 -5.66
CA PRO A 510 25.71 4.97 -5.47
C PRO A 510 24.61 5.31 -6.49
N LEU A 511 23.85 4.28 -6.86
CA LEU A 511 22.55 4.43 -7.52
C LEU A 511 21.46 4.54 -6.45
N LEU A 512 20.52 5.46 -6.61
CA LEU A 512 19.38 5.64 -5.72
C LEU A 512 18.09 5.51 -6.52
N VAL A 513 17.06 4.87 -5.94
CA VAL A 513 15.69 5.05 -6.42
C VAL A 513 15.02 6.03 -5.49
N THR A 514 14.87 7.27 -5.95
CA THR A 514 14.53 8.43 -5.10
C THR A 514 13.04 8.69 -4.98
N GLU A 515 12.23 8.09 -5.85
CA GLU A 515 10.79 7.84 -5.65
C GLU A 515 10.43 6.49 -6.24
N ALA A 516 9.77 5.66 -5.43
CA ALA A 516 9.35 4.34 -5.81
C ALA A 516 7.85 4.17 -5.60
N GLY A 517 7.23 3.48 -6.56
CA GLY A 517 5.82 3.16 -6.59
C GLY A 517 5.40 2.75 -8.00
N PRO A 518 4.36 1.92 -8.17
CA PRO A 518 3.92 1.47 -9.48
C PRO A 518 3.15 2.55 -10.24
N ASP A 519 2.56 3.54 -9.56
CA ASP A 519 1.59 4.50 -10.14
C ASP A 519 1.71 5.91 -9.55
N ALA A 520 2.23 6.90 -10.27
CA ALA A 520 2.38 8.28 -9.76
C ALA A 520 1.05 8.97 -9.41
N HIS A 521 -0.06 8.51 -9.97
CA HIS A 521 -1.38 9.14 -9.84
C HIS A 521 -2.23 8.47 -8.77
N LEU A 522 -1.67 7.58 -7.93
CA LEU A 522 -2.42 6.89 -6.88
C LEU A 522 -3.21 7.85 -5.96
N HIS A 523 -2.69 9.05 -5.73
CA HIS A 523 -3.35 10.09 -4.94
C HIS A 523 -4.69 10.58 -5.55
N GLU A 524 -4.90 10.42 -6.85
CA GLU A 524 -6.16 10.73 -7.55
C GLU A 524 -7.24 9.66 -7.27
N TYR A 525 -6.84 8.45 -6.86
CA TYR A 525 -7.72 7.31 -6.56
C TYR A 525 -7.16 6.48 -5.38
N PRO A 526 -7.08 7.07 -4.17
CA PRO A 526 -6.31 6.51 -3.07
C PRO A 526 -6.86 5.18 -2.55
N GLN A 527 -8.11 4.81 -2.84
CA GLN A 527 -8.68 3.52 -2.41
C GLN A 527 -7.94 2.31 -3.00
N VAL A 528 -7.31 2.47 -4.17
CA VAL A 528 -6.55 1.41 -4.86
C VAL A 528 -5.35 0.94 -4.04
N ARG A 529 -4.77 1.80 -3.21
CA ARG A 529 -3.64 1.46 -2.34
C ARG A 529 -3.98 0.37 -1.31
N LEU A 530 -5.27 0.12 -1.11
CA LEU A 530 -5.79 -0.91 -0.21
C LEU A 530 -6.09 -2.23 -0.94
N ASP A 531 -6.04 -2.26 -2.27
CA ASP A 531 -6.25 -3.48 -3.04
C ASP A 531 -4.97 -4.37 -3.01
N PRO A 532 -5.09 -5.67 -2.69
CA PRO A 532 -3.95 -6.58 -2.57
C PRO A 532 -3.11 -6.73 -3.84
N TRP A 533 -3.74 -6.62 -5.02
CA TRP A 533 -3.02 -6.70 -6.29
C TRP A 533 -2.02 -5.55 -6.42
N PHE A 534 -2.39 -4.34 -5.96
CA PHE A 534 -1.54 -3.15 -6.03
C PHE A 534 -0.35 -3.33 -5.09
N ALA A 535 -0.61 -3.75 -3.85
CA ALA A 535 0.44 -3.96 -2.87
C ALA A 535 1.42 -5.08 -3.26
N LEU A 536 0.94 -6.14 -3.94
CA LEU A 536 1.78 -7.21 -4.47
C LEU A 536 2.60 -6.74 -5.69
N GLN A 537 2.00 -5.98 -6.61
CA GLN A 537 2.70 -5.38 -7.75
C GLN A 537 3.81 -4.41 -7.31
N GLU A 538 3.56 -3.62 -6.28
CA GLU A 538 4.53 -2.69 -5.72
C GLU A 538 5.75 -3.41 -5.14
N ILE A 539 5.55 -4.41 -4.29
CA ILE A 539 6.69 -5.14 -3.72
C ILE A 539 7.42 -5.98 -4.76
N ASP A 540 6.72 -6.52 -5.76
CA ASP A 540 7.34 -7.15 -6.93
C ASP A 540 8.30 -6.19 -7.66
N LEU A 541 7.82 -4.97 -7.94
CA LEU A 541 8.65 -3.92 -8.53
C LEU A 541 9.89 -3.64 -7.68
N TYR A 542 9.76 -3.53 -6.36
CA TYR A 542 10.89 -3.21 -5.49
C TYR A 542 11.91 -4.34 -5.43
N VAL A 543 11.45 -5.59 -5.37
CA VAL A 543 12.34 -6.76 -5.40
C VAL A 543 13.05 -6.86 -6.76
N ARG A 544 12.38 -6.57 -7.89
CA ARG A 544 13.05 -6.49 -9.21
C ARG A 544 14.09 -5.36 -9.25
N VAL A 545 13.77 -4.17 -8.76
CA VAL A 545 14.73 -3.06 -8.64
C VAL A 545 15.95 -3.49 -7.82
N CYS A 546 15.74 -4.11 -6.66
CA CYS A 546 16.81 -4.66 -5.84
C CYS A 546 17.69 -5.68 -6.60
N ALA A 547 17.08 -6.58 -7.37
CA ALA A 547 17.79 -7.63 -8.08
C ALA A 547 18.61 -7.11 -9.27
N HIS A 548 18.06 -6.17 -10.06
CA HIS A 548 18.62 -5.77 -11.35
C HIS A 548 19.30 -4.41 -11.34
N ALA A 549 18.76 -3.42 -10.62
CA ALA A 549 19.37 -2.10 -10.50
C ALA A 549 20.40 -2.06 -9.36
N GLN A 550 20.14 -2.83 -8.28
CA GLN A 550 20.95 -2.87 -7.06
C GLN A 550 21.24 -1.47 -6.50
N PRO A 551 20.21 -0.65 -6.23
CA PRO A 551 20.42 0.68 -5.66
C PRO A 551 20.93 0.57 -4.22
N ALA A 552 21.56 1.63 -3.71
CA ALA A 552 21.91 1.73 -2.29
C ALA A 552 20.67 1.88 -1.41
N THR A 553 19.60 2.45 -1.95
CA THR A 553 18.32 2.63 -1.27
C THR A 553 17.16 2.74 -2.26
N ILE A 554 15.96 2.35 -1.82
CA ILE A 554 14.70 2.55 -2.54
C ILE A 554 13.80 3.39 -1.65
N MET A 555 13.44 4.58 -2.11
CA MET A 555 12.65 5.54 -1.34
C MET A 555 11.18 5.44 -1.74
N GLU A 556 10.36 4.94 -0.83
CA GLU A 556 8.91 4.97 -0.97
C GLU A 556 8.44 6.40 -1.22
N TRP A 557 7.62 6.60 -2.25
CA TRP A 557 6.77 7.77 -2.36
C TRP A 557 5.41 7.38 -1.78
N GLN A 558 5.02 7.76 -0.57
CA GLN A 558 5.75 8.52 0.43
C GLN A 558 5.50 7.95 1.83
N LEU A 559 6.38 8.32 2.77
CA LEU A 559 6.16 8.07 4.20
C LEU A 559 5.38 9.23 4.87
N THR A 560 4.56 9.94 4.08
CA THR A 560 3.64 11.00 4.47
C THR A 560 2.19 10.60 4.12
N THR A 561 1.23 11.53 4.22
CA THR A 561 -0.18 11.25 3.87
C THR A 561 -0.35 10.96 2.38
N ASP A 562 0.42 11.65 1.54
CA ASP A 562 0.39 11.39 0.10
C ASP A 562 0.92 9.99 -0.16
N TYR A 563 0.21 9.20 -0.97
CA TYR A 563 0.57 7.83 -1.29
C TYR A 563 0.70 6.90 -0.06
N SER A 564 0.06 7.24 1.07
CA SER A 564 0.38 6.62 2.35
C SER A 564 0.30 5.09 2.35
N VAL A 565 1.29 4.48 2.98
CA VAL A 565 1.31 3.05 3.34
C VAL A 565 0.46 2.73 4.59
N LEU A 566 -0.16 3.74 5.20
CA LEU A 566 -1.07 3.62 6.35
C LEU A 566 -2.51 3.94 5.94
N LYS A 567 -3.48 3.46 6.71
CA LYS A 567 -4.91 3.81 6.57
C LYS A 567 -5.47 4.37 7.89
N GLY A 568 -6.64 5.00 7.84
CA GLY A 568 -7.24 5.66 9.00
C GLY A 568 -6.49 6.93 9.43
N GLY A 569 -6.74 7.45 10.62
CA GLY A 569 -6.09 8.65 11.15
C GLY A 569 -6.32 9.93 10.33
N GLY A 570 -7.39 9.97 9.53
CA GLY A 570 -7.68 11.06 8.61
C GLY A 570 -6.95 10.99 7.27
N VAL A 571 -6.11 9.99 7.03
CA VAL A 571 -5.45 9.76 5.73
C VAL A 571 -6.52 9.64 4.65
N TYR A 572 -6.49 10.52 3.65
CA TYR A 572 -7.54 10.64 2.62
C TYR A 572 -8.97 10.72 3.18
N GLY A 573 -9.15 11.30 4.37
CA GLY A 573 -10.45 11.44 5.04
C GLY A 573 -10.93 10.17 5.75
N GLU A 574 -10.09 9.14 5.89
CA GLU A 574 -10.48 7.87 6.50
C GLU A 574 -10.68 7.97 8.02
N PRO A 575 -11.78 7.41 8.56
CA PRO A 575 -12.05 7.42 9.99
C PRO A 575 -11.17 6.41 10.74
N GLY A 576 -11.20 6.49 12.08
CA GLY A 576 -10.50 5.54 12.95
C GLY A 576 -9.02 5.87 13.17
N PRO A 577 -8.29 5.04 13.92
CA PRO A 577 -6.87 5.22 14.20
C PRO A 577 -5.99 4.94 12.97
N LEU A 578 -4.74 5.39 13.00
CA LEU A 578 -3.74 4.98 12.00
C LEU A 578 -3.45 3.47 12.13
N GLU A 579 -3.50 2.77 11.00
CA GLU A 579 -3.24 1.33 10.91
C GLU A 579 -2.31 1.00 9.72
N PRO A 580 -1.40 0.01 9.88
CA PRO A 580 -0.54 -0.43 8.80
C PRO A 580 -1.31 -1.19 7.72
N THR A 581 -1.06 -0.87 6.44
CA THR A 581 -1.59 -1.63 5.30
C THR A 581 -0.67 -2.78 4.89
N GLN A 582 -1.04 -3.56 3.88
CA GLN A 582 -0.12 -4.55 3.29
C GLN A 582 1.17 -3.92 2.77
N ARG A 583 1.09 -2.73 2.17
CA ARG A 583 2.23 -1.98 1.64
C ARG A 583 3.24 -1.64 2.74
N PHE A 584 2.74 -1.23 3.91
CA PHE A 584 3.58 -0.98 5.08
C PHE A 584 4.35 -2.22 5.52
N TRP A 585 3.69 -3.39 5.61
CA TRP A 585 4.34 -4.64 6.00
C TRP A 585 5.36 -5.11 4.96
N ASN A 586 5.06 -4.93 3.68
CA ASN A 586 6.00 -5.22 2.59
C ASN A 586 7.27 -4.36 2.73
N LEU A 587 7.13 -3.04 2.93
CA LEU A 587 8.27 -2.16 3.19
C LEU A 587 9.06 -2.57 4.44
N LYS A 588 8.35 -2.87 5.53
CA LYS A 588 8.98 -3.31 6.78
C LYS A 588 9.82 -4.56 6.56
N GLN A 589 9.30 -5.55 5.83
CA GLN A 589 10.03 -6.77 5.47
C GLN A 589 11.26 -6.50 4.61
N LEU A 590 11.17 -5.64 3.59
CA LEU A 590 12.33 -5.26 2.77
C LEU A 590 13.40 -4.55 3.62
N GLY A 591 12.97 -3.69 4.54
CA GLY A 591 13.83 -3.01 5.52
C GLY A 591 14.52 -3.93 6.54
N LEU A 592 14.10 -5.19 6.66
CA LEU A 592 14.80 -6.21 7.46
C LEU A 592 16.13 -6.67 6.83
N THR A 593 16.42 -6.25 5.58
CA THR A 593 17.74 -6.49 4.99
C THR A 593 18.83 -5.99 5.95
N PRO A 594 19.83 -6.82 6.29
CA PRO A 594 20.90 -6.44 7.21
C PRO A 594 21.65 -5.18 6.73
N PRO A 595 21.94 -4.21 7.62
CA PRO A 595 22.87 -3.11 7.36
C PRO A 595 24.22 -3.63 6.88
N GLY A 596 24.81 -2.93 5.91
CA GLY A 596 26.09 -3.32 5.31
C GLY A 596 26.02 -4.54 4.39
N ALA A 597 24.82 -5.08 4.12
CA ALA A 597 24.65 -6.13 3.14
C ALA A 597 24.85 -5.62 1.71
N ARG A 598 25.29 -6.53 0.85
CA ARG A 598 25.46 -6.32 -0.59
C ARG A 598 24.51 -7.23 -1.34
N ALA A 599 24.01 -6.77 -2.48
CA ALA A 599 23.21 -7.60 -3.37
C ALA A 599 23.98 -8.87 -3.75
N LEU A 600 23.31 -10.01 -3.73
CA LEU A 600 23.84 -11.29 -4.18
C LEU A 600 23.06 -11.74 -5.41
N PRO A 601 23.72 -12.12 -6.52
CA PRO A 601 23.04 -12.67 -7.67
C PRO A 601 22.19 -13.89 -7.28
N ILE A 602 20.92 -13.86 -7.68
CA ILE A 602 19.98 -14.96 -7.49
C ILE A 602 19.20 -15.16 -8.79
N ALA A 603 19.00 -16.41 -9.18
CA ALA A 603 18.18 -16.79 -10.34
C ALA A 603 17.05 -17.70 -9.89
N CYS A 604 15.89 -17.58 -10.55
CA CYS A 604 14.76 -18.48 -10.38
C CYS A 604 14.28 -18.98 -11.75
N ASP A 605 13.90 -20.25 -11.85
CA ASP A 605 13.36 -20.87 -13.06
C ASP A 605 11.85 -20.69 -13.24
N GLN A 606 11.17 -20.08 -12.26
CA GLN A 606 9.72 -19.88 -12.28
C GLN A 606 9.37 -18.41 -12.50
N ARG A 607 8.68 -18.10 -13.62
CA ARG A 607 8.24 -16.73 -13.96
C ARG A 607 7.36 -16.07 -12.90
N ALA A 608 6.61 -16.87 -12.14
CA ALA A 608 5.75 -16.36 -11.07
C ALA A 608 6.52 -15.92 -9.82
N ILE A 609 7.83 -16.20 -9.72
CA ILE A 609 8.64 -15.90 -8.54
C ILE A 609 9.68 -14.83 -8.87
N THR A 610 9.58 -13.69 -8.18
CA THR A 610 10.60 -12.64 -8.19
C THR A 610 11.47 -12.79 -6.96
N ALA A 611 12.80 -12.67 -7.11
CA ALA A 611 13.75 -12.87 -6.01
C ALA A 611 14.85 -11.80 -5.99
N ALA A 612 15.20 -11.34 -4.78
CA ALA A 612 16.41 -10.56 -4.52
C ALA A 612 17.09 -11.10 -3.25
N ALA A 613 18.42 -11.15 -3.25
CA ALA A 613 19.19 -11.67 -2.13
C ALA A 613 20.28 -10.68 -1.72
N PHE A 614 20.63 -10.71 -0.44
CA PHE A 614 21.59 -9.82 0.18
C PHE A 614 22.41 -10.55 1.22
N GLY A 615 23.71 -10.28 1.29
CA GLY A 615 24.58 -10.86 2.31
C GLY A 615 25.63 -9.86 2.77
N THR A 616 26.02 -9.96 4.05
CA THR A 616 27.13 -9.17 4.58
C THR A 616 28.47 -9.72 4.09
N PRO A 617 29.51 -8.88 3.92
CA PRO A 617 30.82 -9.33 3.40
C PRO A 617 31.49 -10.44 4.21
N ASP A 618 31.21 -10.51 5.52
CA ASP A 618 31.71 -11.54 6.43
C ASP A 618 30.93 -12.87 6.32
N GLY A 619 29.89 -12.94 5.49
CA GLY A 619 29.02 -14.10 5.32
C GLY A 619 28.18 -14.44 6.55
N ALA A 620 28.09 -13.53 7.53
CA ALA A 620 27.39 -13.78 8.80
C ALA A 620 25.87 -13.56 8.68
N SER A 621 25.42 -12.57 7.91
CA SER A 621 24.01 -12.24 7.74
C SER A 621 23.57 -12.39 6.29
N LEU A 622 22.34 -12.87 6.11
CA LEU A 622 21.73 -13.12 4.80
C LEU A 622 20.25 -12.73 4.83
N ALA A 623 19.78 -12.08 3.78
CA ALA A 623 18.36 -11.90 3.51
C ALA A 623 18.03 -12.35 2.08
N VAL A 624 16.94 -13.10 1.92
CA VAL A 624 16.38 -13.45 0.60
C VAL A 624 14.92 -13.04 0.59
N HIS A 625 14.57 -12.13 -0.31
CA HIS A 625 13.24 -11.60 -0.51
C HIS A 625 12.62 -12.25 -1.74
N LEU A 626 11.42 -12.82 -1.58
CA LEU A 626 10.72 -13.62 -2.58
C LEU A 626 9.29 -13.13 -2.71
N VAL A 627 8.88 -12.73 -3.91
CA VAL A 627 7.48 -12.44 -4.23
C VAL A 627 6.94 -13.61 -5.04
N ASN A 628 5.90 -14.27 -4.53
CA ASN A 628 5.16 -15.29 -5.25
C ASN A 628 3.90 -14.67 -5.87
N ASN A 629 3.95 -14.42 -7.18
CA ASN A 629 2.82 -13.95 -7.98
C ASN A 629 1.87 -15.07 -8.43
N GLY A 630 2.11 -16.33 -8.07
CA GLY A 630 1.26 -17.47 -8.41
C GLY A 630 0.60 -18.13 -7.20
N GLY A 631 0.04 -19.32 -7.44
CA GLY A 631 -0.48 -20.20 -6.39
C GLY A 631 0.61 -20.70 -5.44
N GLN A 632 0.18 -21.45 -4.42
CA GLN A 632 1.09 -22.10 -3.47
C GLN A 632 2.03 -23.06 -4.19
N ARG A 633 3.33 -22.98 -3.92
CA ARG A 633 4.31 -23.91 -4.53
C ARG A 633 5.49 -24.22 -3.62
N ARG A 634 6.12 -25.37 -3.84
CA ARG A 634 7.41 -25.70 -3.21
C ARG A 634 8.51 -24.84 -3.81
N ALA A 635 9.50 -24.49 -3.00
CA ALA A 635 10.70 -23.77 -3.43
C ALA A 635 11.95 -24.45 -2.88
N VAL A 636 13.00 -24.50 -3.69
CA VAL A 636 14.30 -25.07 -3.37
C VAL A 636 15.36 -24.00 -3.61
N LEU A 637 15.97 -23.51 -2.53
CA LEU A 637 17.06 -22.52 -2.59
C LEU A 637 18.41 -23.22 -2.43
N ARG A 638 19.32 -22.99 -3.36
CA ARG A 638 20.68 -23.56 -3.39
C ARG A 638 21.73 -22.45 -3.42
N GLY A 639 22.96 -22.80 -3.06
CA GLY A 639 24.10 -21.87 -3.05
C GLY A 639 24.18 -21.01 -1.78
N LEU A 640 23.50 -21.44 -0.71
CA LEU A 640 23.61 -20.79 0.59
C LEU A 640 25.02 -21.00 1.19
N PRO A 641 25.64 -19.96 1.79
CA PRO A 641 26.92 -20.10 2.46
C PRO A 641 26.90 -21.17 3.57
N GLU A 642 28.00 -21.88 3.78
CA GLU A 642 28.11 -22.93 4.81
C GLU A 642 27.88 -22.41 6.24
N SER A 643 28.12 -21.11 6.47
CA SER A 643 27.84 -20.43 7.74
C SER A 643 26.35 -20.36 8.09
N VAL A 644 25.46 -20.56 7.11
CA VAL A 644 24.01 -20.49 7.29
C VAL A 644 23.45 -21.89 7.52
N SER A 645 23.12 -22.21 8.77
CA SER A 645 22.52 -23.50 9.16
C SER A 645 21.00 -23.51 9.14
N ALA A 646 20.36 -22.34 9.22
CA ALA A 646 18.92 -22.19 9.14
C ALA A 646 18.52 -20.76 8.76
N LEU A 647 17.28 -20.64 8.28
CA LEU A 647 16.64 -19.41 7.86
C LEU A 647 15.34 -19.21 8.64
N ARG A 648 15.11 -18.00 9.16
CA ARG A 648 13.82 -17.57 9.69
C ARG A 648 12.96 -17.04 8.55
N CYS A 649 11.74 -17.53 8.43
CA CYS A 649 10.83 -17.15 7.36
C CYS A 649 9.77 -16.18 7.87
N PHE A 650 9.68 -15.03 7.22
CA PHE A 650 8.59 -14.06 7.40
C PHE A 650 7.71 -14.08 6.16
N VAL A 651 6.40 -14.12 6.34
CA VAL A 651 5.44 -14.15 5.25
C VAL A 651 4.38 -13.08 5.46
N LYS A 652 4.04 -12.38 4.38
CA LYS A 652 2.91 -11.47 4.30
C LYS A 652 1.98 -11.89 3.17
N VAL A 653 0.69 -11.96 3.49
CA VAL A 653 -0.44 -12.18 2.58
C VAL A 653 -1.47 -11.07 2.76
N ALA A 654 -2.44 -10.97 1.85
CA ALA A 654 -3.48 -9.94 1.88
C ALA A 654 -4.25 -9.87 3.22
N THR A 655 -4.50 -11.03 3.84
CA THR A 655 -5.43 -11.18 4.97
C THR A 655 -4.81 -11.04 6.36
N ARG A 656 -3.47 -11.06 6.48
CA ARG A 656 -2.76 -11.08 7.78
C ARG A 656 -1.54 -10.18 7.76
N GLY A 657 -1.08 -9.67 8.90
CA GLY A 657 0.15 -8.87 8.99
C GLY A 657 1.42 -9.64 8.56
N MET A 658 2.60 -9.03 8.72
CA MET A 658 3.86 -9.77 8.60
C MET A 658 3.94 -10.77 9.76
N GLU A 659 4.04 -12.07 9.45
CA GLU A 659 4.12 -13.15 10.44
C GLU A 659 5.40 -13.96 10.24
N GLU A 660 6.02 -14.39 11.33
CA GLU A 660 7.09 -15.38 11.27
C GLU A 660 6.45 -16.77 11.12
N SER A 661 6.65 -17.42 9.97
CA SER A 661 6.03 -18.70 9.62
C SER A 661 6.84 -19.91 10.07
N GLY A 662 8.05 -19.70 10.60
CA GLY A 662 8.90 -20.74 11.19
C GLY A 662 10.34 -20.70 10.72
N ARG A 663 11.09 -21.76 11.04
CA ARG A 663 12.50 -21.94 10.72
C ARG A 663 12.66 -22.98 9.61
N VAL A 664 13.43 -22.66 8.59
CA VAL A 664 13.79 -23.55 7.48
C VAL A 664 15.23 -24.01 7.68
N GLU A 665 15.44 -25.32 7.79
CA GLU A 665 16.78 -25.88 7.92
C GLU A 665 17.57 -25.75 6.62
N VAL A 666 18.88 -25.48 6.75
CA VAL A 666 19.82 -25.50 5.63
C VAL A 666 20.73 -26.71 5.77
N ARG A 667 20.75 -27.56 4.74
CA ARG A 667 21.57 -28.76 4.69
C ARG A 667 22.42 -28.74 3.43
N ARG A 668 23.76 -28.74 3.59
CA ARG A 668 24.72 -28.70 2.46
C ARG A 668 24.43 -27.53 1.49
N GLY A 669 24.23 -26.33 2.02
CA GLY A 669 23.94 -25.13 1.23
C GLY A 669 22.57 -25.11 0.52
N LYS A 670 21.64 -25.97 0.94
CA LYS A 670 20.29 -26.11 0.36
C LYS A 670 19.21 -25.91 1.43
N ALA A 671 18.17 -25.15 1.10
CA ALA A 671 16.94 -25.00 1.86
C ALA A 671 15.71 -25.40 1.03
N GLU A 672 14.73 -26.04 1.65
CA GLU A 672 13.44 -26.37 1.03
C GLU A 672 12.30 -25.82 1.87
N PHE A 673 11.34 -25.16 1.24
CA PHE A 673 10.21 -24.53 1.91
C PHE A 673 9.02 -24.41 0.97
N VAL A 674 7.87 -23.97 1.50
CA VAL A 674 6.65 -23.71 0.74
C VAL A 674 6.42 -22.20 0.68
N LEU A 675 6.19 -21.68 -0.51
CA LEU A 675 5.77 -20.31 -0.74
C LEU A 675 4.25 -20.23 -0.73
N SER A 676 3.72 -19.37 0.14
CA SER A 676 2.29 -19.06 0.18
C SER A 676 1.82 -18.41 -1.13
N PRO A 677 0.55 -18.59 -1.52
CA PRO A 677 -0.01 -17.96 -2.72
C PRO A 677 -0.02 -16.44 -2.59
N ALA A 678 0.21 -15.72 -3.71
CA ALA A 678 0.11 -14.25 -3.79
C ALA A 678 0.75 -13.52 -2.59
N SER A 679 2.01 -13.85 -2.31
CA SER A 679 2.66 -13.52 -1.05
C SER A 679 4.02 -12.86 -1.23
N TYR A 680 4.46 -12.21 -0.16
CA TYR A 680 5.82 -11.74 0.00
C TYR A 680 6.50 -12.45 1.17
N ALA A 681 7.57 -13.17 0.88
CA ALA A 681 8.36 -13.91 1.86
C ALA A 681 9.77 -13.32 2.00
N THR A 682 10.26 -13.28 3.23
CA THR A 682 11.66 -12.92 3.56
C THR A 682 12.28 -14.05 4.36
N LEU A 683 13.38 -14.60 3.87
CA LEU A 683 14.22 -15.57 4.57
C LEU A 683 15.44 -14.85 5.13
N LEU A 684 15.59 -14.86 6.46
CA LEU A 684 16.75 -14.27 7.14
C LEU A 684 17.63 -15.37 7.72
N GLY A 685 18.94 -15.33 7.50
CA GLY A 685 19.87 -16.23 8.19
C GLY A 685 19.79 -16.04 9.71
N ASP A 686 19.96 -17.10 10.50
CA ASP A 686 19.79 -17.05 11.97
C ASP A 686 20.67 -16.02 12.71
N ARG A 687 21.81 -15.63 12.11
CA ARG A 687 22.71 -14.60 12.63
C ARG A 687 22.41 -13.18 12.13
N SER A 688 21.44 -13.05 11.22
CA SER A 688 20.95 -11.77 10.72
C SER A 688 20.19 -11.02 11.80
N ILE A 689 20.23 -9.69 11.72
CA ILE A 689 19.63 -8.75 12.68
C ILE A 689 18.33 -9.28 13.30
N ARG A 690 18.28 -9.29 14.64
CA ARG A 690 17.00 -9.41 15.36
C ARG A 690 16.11 -8.25 14.89
N PRO A 691 14.86 -8.49 14.44
CA PRO A 691 13.96 -7.40 14.07
C PRO A 691 14.00 -6.34 15.17
N LEU A 692 14.14 -5.06 14.79
CA LEU A 692 14.31 -3.93 15.70
C LEU A 692 13.57 -4.18 17.01
N SER A 693 14.33 -4.48 18.07
CA SER A 693 13.83 -4.41 19.42
C SER A 693 13.30 -2.99 19.62
N GLN A 694 12.09 -2.87 20.15
CA GLN A 694 11.57 -1.60 20.61
C GLN A 694 12.64 -0.89 21.48
N PRO A 695 12.76 0.45 21.38
CA PRO A 695 13.88 1.18 21.96
C PRO A 695 14.02 0.90 23.46
N ALA A 696 15.27 0.73 23.90
CA ALA A 696 15.61 0.72 25.31
C ALA A 696 15.12 2.03 25.95
N LYS A 697 14.23 1.93 26.95
CA LYS A 697 13.93 3.07 27.81
C LYS A 697 15.11 3.35 28.74
N PRO A 698 15.41 4.62 29.06
CA PRO A 698 16.42 4.97 30.03
C PRO A 698 16.07 4.39 31.40
N ARG A 699 17.08 3.85 32.08
CA ARG A 699 17.01 3.47 33.50
C ARG A 699 16.67 4.71 34.33
N THR A 700 15.43 4.85 34.74
CA THR A 700 15.08 5.60 35.96
C THR A 700 14.76 4.57 37.03
N ALA A 701 15.63 4.51 38.02
CA ALA A 701 15.38 3.77 39.25
C ALA A 701 14.24 4.47 39.99
N GLU A 702 13.11 3.79 40.19
CA GLU A 702 12.14 4.19 41.20
C GLU A 702 11.27 3.00 41.62
N THR A 703 10.90 3.05 42.89
CA THR A 703 10.60 1.97 43.83
C THR A 703 9.25 1.26 43.64
N HIS A 704 9.22 -0.06 43.86
CA HIS A 704 8.01 -0.88 43.91
C HIS A 704 7.04 -0.49 45.04
N PRO A 705 5.73 -0.42 44.78
CA PRO A 705 4.70 -0.71 45.77
C PRO A 705 4.21 -2.18 45.66
N PRO A 706 3.67 -2.76 46.74
CA PRO A 706 3.55 -4.21 46.95
C PRO A 706 2.29 -4.83 46.32
N ASP A 707 2.32 -6.17 46.26
CA ASP A 707 1.31 -7.10 45.76
C ASP A 707 -0.16 -6.70 46.02
N ALA A 708 -0.96 -6.63 44.94
CA ALA A 708 -2.41 -6.60 45.00
C ALA A 708 -3.02 -7.69 44.08
N ASN A 709 -3.34 -8.81 44.72
CA ASN A 709 -4.43 -9.78 44.50
C ASN A 709 -4.63 -10.56 43.18
N SER A 710 -4.00 -10.23 42.05
CA SER A 710 -4.16 -11.06 40.85
C SER A 710 -3.20 -12.25 40.85
N ARG A 711 -3.71 -13.49 40.88
CA ARG A 711 -2.92 -14.73 40.70
C ARG A 711 -2.64 -15.10 39.24
N LEU A 712 -3.13 -14.31 38.28
CA LEU A 712 -2.99 -14.63 36.85
C LEU A 712 -1.53 -14.50 36.41
N VAL A 713 -1.01 -15.56 35.80
CA VAL A 713 0.36 -15.63 35.26
C VAL A 713 0.27 -16.14 33.84
N LEU A 714 1.02 -15.51 32.93
CA LEU A 714 1.23 -16.02 31.58
C LEU A 714 2.60 -16.70 31.53
N THR A 715 2.62 -18.00 31.30
CA THR A 715 3.84 -18.74 30.96
C THR A 715 3.96 -18.82 29.45
N SER A 716 5.09 -18.38 28.90
CA SER A 716 5.36 -18.40 27.46
C SER A 716 6.82 -18.76 27.23
N SER A 717 7.12 -19.45 26.12
CA SER A 717 8.50 -19.63 25.64
C SER A 717 9.10 -18.33 25.08
N SER A 718 8.30 -17.26 25.01
CA SER A 718 8.73 -15.91 24.70
C SER A 718 8.74 -15.07 25.98
N ASP A 719 9.94 -14.77 26.49
CA ASP A 719 10.13 -13.88 27.63
C ASP A 719 9.47 -12.52 27.37
N TYR A 720 9.42 -12.06 26.11
CA TYR A 720 8.72 -10.85 25.71
C TYR A 720 7.21 -10.90 25.98
N LEU A 721 6.55 -12.04 25.72
CA LEU A 721 5.13 -12.18 26.00
C LEU A 721 4.88 -12.28 27.50
N ALA A 722 5.72 -13.01 28.22
CA ALA A 722 5.64 -13.11 29.68
C ALA A 722 5.85 -11.75 30.36
N ASP A 723 6.87 -11.00 29.94
CA ASP A 723 7.20 -9.66 30.44
C ASP A 723 6.16 -8.62 30.01
N GLY A 724 5.69 -8.68 28.77
CA GLY A 724 4.63 -7.81 28.25
C GLY A 724 3.33 -8.02 29.01
N PHE A 725 2.98 -9.28 29.30
CA PHE A 725 1.85 -9.63 30.14
C PHE A 725 2.05 -9.15 31.59
N ALA A 726 3.23 -9.36 32.18
CA ALA A 726 3.55 -8.91 33.53
C ALA A 726 3.50 -7.37 33.66
N TRP A 727 3.99 -6.66 32.64
CA TRP A 727 3.86 -5.21 32.54
C TRP A 727 2.40 -4.79 32.41
N ALA A 728 1.64 -5.37 31.49
CA ALA A 728 0.23 -5.05 31.29
C ALA A 728 -0.58 -5.30 32.57
N LYS A 729 -0.33 -6.41 33.26
CA LYS A 729 -0.90 -6.73 34.57
C LYS A 729 -0.60 -5.65 35.60
N ARG A 730 0.69 -5.28 35.79
CA ARG A 730 1.07 -4.22 36.75
C ARG A 730 0.46 -2.88 36.41
N THR A 731 0.49 -2.49 35.13
CA THR A 731 -0.09 -1.22 34.66
C THR A 731 -1.59 -1.19 34.82
N ALA A 732 -2.29 -2.31 34.58
CA ALA A 732 -3.73 -2.40 34.81
C ALA A 732 -4.08 -2.26 36.30
N LEU A 733 -3.37 -3.00 37.17
CA LEU A 733 -3.61 -2.94 38.62
C LEU A 733 -3.27 -1.59 39.22
N SER A 734 -2.30 -0.85 38.67
CA SER A 734 -1.99 0.51 39.12
C SER A 734 -3.08 1.53 38.80
N LYS A 735 -4.13 1.15 38.06
CA LYS A 735 -5.28 1.99 37.74
C LYS A 735 -6.48 1.76 38.63
N VAL A 736 -6.41 0.80 39.55
CA VAL A 736 -7.44 0.56 40.56
C VAL A 736 -7.39 1.68 41.59
N HIS A 737 -8.53 2.33 41.83
CA HIS A 737 -8.64 3.41 42.79
C HIS A 737 -8.99 2.84 44.18
N PRO A 738 -8.22 3.14 45.24
CA PRO A 738 -8.59 2.78 46.60
C PRO A 738 -9.74 3.67 47.11
N ASP A 739 -10.74 3.04 47.74
CA ASP A 739 -11.92 3.61 48.44
C ASP A 739 -13.12 4.11 47.60
N ASN A 740 -14.32 4.03 48.22
CA ASN A 740 -15.69 4.19 47.66
C ASN A 740 -16.20 3.09 46.72
N GLY A 741 -16.40 1.87 47.24
CA GLY A 741 -17.15 0.83 46.51
C GLY A 741 -16.36 0.05 45.45
N GLY A 742 -15.22 0.59 45.00
CA GLY A 742 -14.26 -0.06 44.11
C GLY A 742 -14.47 0.32 42.64
N CYS A 743 -13.50 1.00 42.04
CA CYS A 743 -13.49 1.31 40.60
C CYS A 743 -12.05 1.38 40.07
N TYR A 744 -11.90 1.49 38.76
CA TYR A 744 -10.61 1.71 38.11
C TYR A 744 -10.71 2.75 37.01
N GLN A 745 -9.59 3.37 36.66
CA GLN A 745 -9.51 4.34 35.58
C GLN A 745 -9.92 3.70 34.25
N ALA A 746 -11.04 4.15 33.69
CA ALA A 746 -11.54 3.72 32.39
C ALA A 746 -12.11 4.92 31.62
N ALA A 747 -11.31 5.97 31.52
CA ALA A 747 -11.53 7.15 30.70
C ALA A 747 -10.17 7.65 30.18
N LEU A 748 -10.15 8.80 29.48
CA LEU A 748 -8.91 9.42 29.02
C LEU A 748 -7.91 9.65 30.18
N PRO A 749 -6.60 9.51 29.93
CA PRO A 749 -5.58 9.91 30.91
C PRO A 749 -5.85 11.34 31.36
N ASP A 750 -5.76 11.61 32.66
CA ASP A 750 -6.07 12.87 33.33
C ASP A 750 -7.56 13.18 33.60
N ARG A 751 -8.50 12.33 33.15
CA ARG A 751 -9.90 12.37 33.62
C ARG A 751 -10.04 11.53 34.89
N GLY A 752 -10.53 12.15 35.96
CA GLY A 752 -10.72 11.55 37.29
C GLY A 752 -11.94 10.62 37.39
N GLY A 753 -12.10 9.69 36.45
CA GLY A 753 -13.29 8.84 36.39
C GLY A 753 -13.24 7.73 35.33
N TYR A 754 -14.43 7.29 34.91
CA TYR A 754 -14.65 6.21 33.95
C TYR A 754 -15.84 6.51 33.03
N CYS A 755 -15.74 6.12 31.76
CA CYS A 755 -16.80 6.25 30.77
C CYS A 755 -17.33 4.89 30.32
N GLN A 756 -18.56 4.87 29.80
CA GLN A 756 -19.25 3.63 29.40
C GLN A 756 -18.41 2.79 28.43
N ARG A 757 -17.91 3.40 27.35
CA ARG A 757 -17.17 2.71 26.27
C ARG A 757 -15.89 2.06 26.81
N ASP A 758 -15.06 2.84 27.48
CA ASP A 758 -13.75 2.37 27.91
C ASP A 758 -13.89 1.34 29.04
N PHE A 759 -14.91 1.47 29.91
CA PHE A 759 -15.23 0.47 30.92
C PHE A 759 -15.65 -0.87 30.31
N VAL A 760 -16.64 -0.88 29.41
CA VAL A 760 -17.17 -2.12 28.79
C VAL A 760 -16.10 -2.84 27.96
N HIS A 761 -15.16 -2.13 27.35
CA HIS A 761 -14.03 -2.75 26.65
C HIS A 761 -12.97 -3.33 27.59
N GLN A 762 -12.93 -2.89 28.85
CA GLN A 762 -11.93 -3.32 29.84
C GLN A 762 -12.44 -4.37 30.82
N VAL A 763 -13.77 -4.52 30.94
CA VAL A 763 -14.45 -5.35 31.95
C VAL A 763 -13.97 -6.81 31.98
N ASP A 764 -13.73 -7.41 30.82
CA ASP A 764 -13.27 -8.79 30.69
C ASP A 764 -11.81 -8.96 31.17
N GLY A 765 -10.94 -8.00 30.84
CA GLY A 765 -9.57 -7.96 31.34
C GLY A 765 -9.52 -7.72 32.85
N ALA A 766 -10.44 -6.91 33.37
CA ALA A 766 -10.53 -6.61 34.79
C ALA A 766 -10.94 -7.86 35.58
N ALA A 767 -11.91 -8.63 35.05
CA ALA A 767 -12.35 -9.90 35.63
C ALA A 767 -11.21 -10.93 35.71
N LEU A 768 -10.43 -11.06 34.64
CA LEU A 768 -9.22 -11.90 34.59
C LEU A 768 -8.19 -11.54 35.65
N LEU A 769 -8.09 -10.25 36.00
CA LEU A 769 -7.22 -9.78 37.07
C LEU A 769 -7.83 -9.89 38.48
N GLY A 770 -9.07 -10.39 38.60
CA GLY A 770 -9.75 -10.56 39.88
C GLY A 770 -10.54 -9.32 40.34
N LEU A 771 -10.74 -8.33 39.46
CA LEU A 771 -11.44 -7.07 39.77
C LEU A 771 -12.98 -7.19 39.59
N ASN A 772 -13.54 -8.35 39.94
CA ASN A 772 -14.97 -8.64 39.78
C ASN A 772 -15.85 -7.73 40.65
N ARG A 773 -15.34 -7.31 41.82
CA ARG A 773 -16.03 -6.38 42.72
C ARG A 773 -16.14 -5.00 42.08
N GLU A 774 -15.04 -4.50 41.52
CA GLU A 774 -14.96 -3.21 40.85
C GLU A 774 -15.84 -3.19 39.59
N ASN A 775 -15.83 -4.27 38.81
CA ASN A 775 -16.75 -4.44 37.67
C ASN A 775 -18.22 -4.32 38.11
N LEU A 776 -18.61 -5.02 39.18
CA LEU A 776 -19.97 -4.98 39.70
C LEU A 776 -20.34 -3.58 40.22
N ALA A 777 -19.43 -2.91 40.92
CA ALA A 777 -19.65 -1.56 41.45
C ALA A 777 -19.80 -0.52 40.34
N MET A 778 -18.94 -0.55 39.31
CA MET A 778 -19.02 0.36 38.16
C MET A 778 -20.28 0.11 37.32
N LEU A 779 -20.67 -1.15 37.09
CA LEU A 779 -21.95 -1.51 36.45
C LEU A 779 -23.15 -0.96 37.23
N ARG A 780 -23.17 -1.15 38.56
CA ARG A 780 -24.21 -0.62 39.44
C ARG A 780 -24.26 0.90 39.42
N CYS A 781 -23.11 1.56 39.38
CA CYS A 781 -23.03 3.01 39.34
C CYS A 781 -23.66 3.56 38.05
N PHE A 782 -23.28 3.02 36.88
CA PHE A 782 -23.97 3.36 35.63
C PHE A 782 -25.47 3.05 35.71
N ALA A 783 -25.87 1.86 36.18
CA ALA A 783 -27.28 1.52 36.28
C ALA A 783 -28.09 2.49 37.17
N SER A 784 -27.50 2.96 38.28
CA SER A 784 -28.16 3.87 39.23
C SER A 784 -28.47 5.27 38.66
N HIS A 785 -27.78 5.67 37.60
CA HIS A 785 -27.98 6.97 36.96
C HIS A 785 -29.02 6.96 35.84
N GLN A 786 -29.64 5.82 35.55
CA GLN A 786 -30.73 5.75 34.58
C GLN A 786 -32.02 6.34 35.16
N THR A 787 -32.55 7.40 34.54
CA THR A 787 -33.77 8.07 35.00
C THR A 787 -34.72 8.41 33.86
N GLU A 788 -36.01 8.53 34.14
CA GLU A 788 -37.02 8.98 33.18
C GLU A 788 -36.74 10.39 32.66
N ALA A 789 -36.29 11.31 33.53
CA ALA A 789 -35.96 12.68 33.18
C ALA A 789 -34.84 12.77 32.11
N ARG A 790 -33.95 11.78 32.07
CA ARG A 790 -32.90 11.63 31.06
C ARG A 790 -33.36 10.89 29.81
N GLY A 791 -34.65 10.55 29.71
CA GLY A 791 -35.19 9.68 28.66
C GLY A 791 -34.68 8.25 28.79
N TRP A 792 -34.53 7.73 30.01
CA TRP A 792 -34.02 6.39 30.30
C TRP A 792 -32.57 6.14 29.86
N PHE A 793 -31.80 7.18 29.53
CA PHE A 793 -30.35 7.09 29.42
C PHE A 793 -29.68 7.07 30.80
N THR A 794 -28.51 6.43 30.88
CA THR A 794 -27.52 6.69 31.95
C THR A 794 -26.40 7.62 31.45
N LEU A 795 -25.52 8.03 32.36
CA LEU A 795 -24.43 8.97 32.11
C LEU A 795 -23.32 8.37 31.26
N TRP A 796 -22.72 9.20 30.40
CA TRP A 796 -21.58 8.82 29.57
C TRP A 796 -20.28 8.65 30.37
N GLU A 797 -19.98 9.59 31.26
CA GLU A 797 -18.82 9.56 32.15
C GLU A 797 -19.22 9.84 33.60
N ILE A 798 -18.56 9.14 34.53
CA ILE A 798 -18.79 9.20 35.97
C ILE A 798 -17.43 9.43 36.67
N ASN A 799 -17.38 10.35 37.62
CA ASN A 799 -16.21 10.58 38.46
C ASN A 799 -15.98 9.38 39.40
N TYR A 800 -14.78 9.22 39.96
CA TYR A 800 -14.50 8.11 40.89
C TYR A 800 -15.41 8.07 42.12
N ASP A 801 -15.99 9.20 42.54
CA ASP A 801 -16.94 9.29 43.65
C ASP A 801 -18.39 8.94 43.26
N GLY A 802 -18.64 8.60 41.99
CA GLY A 802 -19.96 8.24 41.48
C GLY A 802 -20.79 9.42 40.97
N THR A 803 -20.27 10.66 41.01
CA THR A 803 -20.98 11.84 40.50
C THR A 803 -20.85 12.01 38.97
N PRO A 804 -21.80 12.67 38.28
CA PRO A 804 -21.67 12.95 36.85
C PRO A 804 -20.45 13.82 36.54
N MET A 805 -19.75 13.51 35.44
CA MET A 805 -18.60 14.32 35.02
C MET A 805 -19.06 15.59 34.29
N ALA A 806 -18.64 16.75 34.79
CA ALA A 806 -19.13 18.07 34.36
C ALA A 806 -18.88 18.39 32.86
N CYS A 807 -17.87 17.77 32.23
CA CYS A 807 -17.58 17.99 30.82
C CYS A 807 -18.64 17.36 29.88
N ASP A 808 -19.35 16.33 30.34
CA ASP A 808 -20.34 15.58 29.55
C ASP A 808 -21.75 15.64 30.15
N TYR A 809 -21.92 16.33 31.28
CA TYR A 809 -23.19 16.49 31.97
C TYR A 809 -23.31 17.89 32.58
N ARG A 810 -24.32 18.65 32.13
CA ARG A 810 -24.72 19.92 32.74
C ARG A 810 -25.98 19.76 33.59
N ASP A 811 -26.98 19.10 33.03
CA ASP A 811 -28.29 18.83 33.64
C ASP A 811 -28.99 17.69 32.88
N ASP A 812 -30.13 17.18 33.37
CA ASP A 812 -30.86 16.05 32.76
C ASP A 812 -31.38 16.32 31.34
N GLN A 813 -31.39 17.57 30.88
CA GLN A 813 -31.75 17.93 29.52
C GLN A 813 -30.51 18.04 28.60
N HIS A 814 -29.34 18.35 29.17
CA HIS A 814 -28.10 18.63 28.46
C HIS A 814 -26.93 17.78 28.97
N PHE A 815 -26.82 16.58 28.41
CA PHE A 815 -25.74 15.65 28.68
C PHE A 815 -25.46 14.79 27.44
N TRP A 816 -24.29 14.17 27.39
CA TRP A 816 -23.91 13.27 26.31
C TRP A 816 -24.74 11.99 26.33
N ARG A 817 -25.44 11.73 25.22
CA ARG A 817 -26.29 10.53 25.05
C ARG A 817 -25.63 9.57 24.06
N ASN A 818 -25.54 8.30 24.46
CA ASN A 818 -25.06 7.24 23.58
C ASN A 818 -26.07 6.08 23.59
N THR A 819 -26.73 5.83 22.46
CA THR A 819 -27.74 4.79 22.33
C THR A 819 -27.14 3.38 22.41
N ALA A 820 -26.00 3.15 21.75
CA ALA A 820 -25.30 1.86 21.78
C ALA A 820 -24.74 1.54 23.19
N GLY A 821 -24.26 2.56 23.90
CA GLY A 821 -23.65 2.42 25.22
C GLY A 821 -24.55 1.77 26.28
N MET A 822 -25.87 1.97 26.16
CA MET A 822 -26.86 1.32 27.03
C MET A 822 -26.85 -0.20 26.87
N PHE A 823 -26.83 -0.68 25.62
CA PHE A 823 -26.78 -2.11 25.31
C PHE A 823 -25.40 -2.70 25.55
N ASP A 824 -24.33 -1.92 25.37
CA ASP A 824 -22.96 -2.33 25.67
C ASP A 824 -22.78 -2.61 27.17
N LEU A 825 -23.38 -1.80 28.06
CA LEU A 825 -23.37 -2.04 29.51
C LEU A 825 -24.14 -3.32 29.87
N LEU A 826 -25.30 -3.57 29.25
CA LEU A 826 -26.09 -4.79 29.43
C LEU A 826 -25.31 -6.03 28.95
N LEU A 827 -24.74 -5.97 27.74
CA LEU A 827 -23.92 -7.04 27.18
C LEU A 827 -22.65 -7.28 28.01
N GLY A 828 -22.03 -6.21 28.52
CA GLY A 828 -20.92 -6.28 29.47
C GLY A 828 -21.31 -7.06 30.72
N ALA A 829 -22.43 -6.69 31.37
CA ALA A 829 -22.91 -7.41 32.55
C ALA A 829 -23.26 -8.87 32.26
N TYR A 830 -23.91 -9.16 31.12
CA TYR A 830 -24.22 -10.52 30.70
C TYR A 830 -22.96 -11.36 30.50
N ARG A 831 -21.93 -10.83 29.81
CA ARG A 831 -20.63 -11.50 29.66
C ARG A 831 -19.98 -11.78 31.02
N GLN A 832 -20.03 -10.81 31.93
CA GLN A 832 -19.48 -10.97 33.28
C GLN A 832 -20.24 -12.02 34.10
N TYR A 833 -21.56 -12.12 33.96
CA TYR A 833 -22.34 -13.19 34.58
C TYR A 833 -21.97 -14.56 34.01
N ARG A 834 -21.88 -14.67 32.68
CA ARG A 834 -21.48 -15.90 31.99
C ARG A 834 -20.08 -16.37 32.40
N TRP A 835 -19.18 -15.44 32.70
CA TRP A 835 -17.83 -15.74 33.12
C TRP A 835 -17.76 -16.13 34.61
N THR A 836 -18.35 -15.31 35.48
CA THR A 836 -18.12 -15.40 36.93
C THR A 836 -19.17 -16.21 37.67
N ALA A 837 -20.32 -16.48 37.02
CA ALA A 837 -21.52 -17.01 37.64
C ALA A 837 -21.98 -16.21 38.89
N ASN A 838 -21.61 -14.93 39.00
CA ASN A 838 -21.96 -14.09 40.14
C ASN A 838 -23.46 -13.68 40.08
N PRO A 839 -24.32 -14.18 40.98
CA PRO A 839 -25.76 -13.90 40.94
C PRO A 839 -26.09 -12.41 41.10
N ALA A 840 -25.22 -11.64 41.77
CA ALA A 840 -25.42 -10.20 41.93
C ALA A 840 -25.44 -9.42 40.61
N LEU A 841 -24.92 -9.96 39.51
CA LEU A 841 -24.99 -9.33 38.18
C LEU A 841 -26.38 -9.43 37.52
N VAL A 842 -27.28 -10.26 38.06
CA VAL A 842 -28.63 -10.49 37.52
C VAL A 842 -29.71 -10.20 38.56
N GLU A 843 -29.45 -10.50 39.83
CA GLU A 843 -30.41 -10.38 40.93
C GLU A 843 -30.37 -9.03 41.64
N ASP A 844 -29.33 -8.21 41.41
CA ASP A 844 -29.27 -6.89 42.01
C ASP A 844 -30.42 -6.00 41.49
N PRO A 845 -31.21 -5.37 42.38
CA PRO A 845 -32.41 -4.66 41.97
C PRO A 845 -32.12 -3.43 41.10
N VAL A 846 -30.95 -2.78 41.26
CA VAL A 846 -30.56 -1.62 40.45
C VAL A 846 -30.19 -2.07 39.04
N LEU A 847 -29.38 -3.13 38.94
CA LEU A 847 -28.99 -3.73 37.65
C LEU A 847 -30.20 -4.33 36.92
N HIS A 848 -31.04 -5.09 37.63
CA HIS A 848 -32.23 -5.69 37.06
C HIS A 848 -33.21 -4.62 36.54
N SER A 849 -33.43 -3.55 37.31
CA SER A 849 -34.21 -2.40 36.85
C SER A 849 -33.59 -1.77 35.60
N PHE A 850 -32.27 -1.60 35.57
CA PHE A 850 -31.58 -1.05 34.41
C PHE A 850 -31.74 -1.91 33.16
N TYR A 851 -31.59 -3.23 33.26
CA TYR A 851 -31.77 -4.13 32.12
C TYR A 851 -33.20 -4.10 31.61
N SER A 852 -34.17 -4.23 32.52
CA SER A 852 -35.59 -4.21 32.20
C SER A 852 -35.96 -2.90 31.49
N ARG A 853 -35.52 -1.76 32.01
CA ARG A 853 -35.82 -0.45 31.42
C ARG A 853 -35.09 -0.20 30.11
N THR A 854 -33.88 -0.74 29.96
CA THR A 854 -33.11 -0.61 28.71
C THR A 854 -33.78 -1.34 27.56
N VAL A 855 -34.38 -2.52 27.76
CA VAL A 855 -35.04 -3.29 26.70
C VAL A 855 -36.53 -2.98 26.53
N ASN A 856 -37.13 -2.22 27.45
CA ASN A 856 -38.54 -1.81 27.41
C ASN A 856 -38.66 -0.29 27.25
N GLU A 857 -38.66 0.48 28.35
CA GLU A 857 -38.96 1.91 28.33
C GLU A 857 -37.97 2.75 27.51
N PHE A 858 -36.69 2.39 27.50
CA PHE A 858 -35.68 3.03 26.66
C PHE A 858 -35.90 2.74 25.18
N VAL A 859 -36.14 1.48 24.79
CA VAL A 859 -36.48 1.13 23.40
C VAL A 859 -37.74 1.85 22.97
N ALA A 860 -38.82 1.78 23.76
CA ALA A 860 -40.08 2.45 23.45
C ALA A 860 -39.94 3.99 23.35
N ALA A 861 -39.03 4.61 24.10
CA ALA A 861 -38.79 6.05 24.04
C ALA A 861 -37.94 6.48 22.83
N HIS A 862 -37.15 5.57 22.24
CA HIS A 862 -36.16 5.90 21.22
C HIS A 862 -36.24 5.06 19.94
N ASP A 863 -37.21 4.15 19.80
CA ASP A 863 -37.59 3.45 18.55
C ASP A 863 -38.81 4.16 17.96
N ARG A 864 -38.57 5.11 17.06
CA ARG A 864 -39.57 6.07 16.57
C ARG A 864 -40.39 5.51 15.44
N ASP A 865 -39.81 4.65 14.61
CA ASP A 865 -40.52 4.03 13.49
C ASP A 865 -41.17 2.68 13.89
N GLY A 866 -40.91 2.19 15.10
CA GLY A 866 -41.51 1.00 15.67
C GLY A 866 -40.94 -0.30 15.09
N ASN A 867 -39.74 -0.25 14.52
CA ASN A 867 -39.10 -1.41 13.89
C ASN A 867 -38.28 -2.26 14.88
N GLY A 868 -38.22 -1.87 16.15
CA GLY A 868 -37.43 -2.51 17.21
C GLY A 868 -35.98 -2.02 17.32
N ILE A 869 -35.60 -0.96 16.61
CA ILE A 869 -34.24 -0.41 16.58
C ILE A 869 -34.26 1.03 17.09
N VAL A 870 -33.50 1.30 18.15
CA VAL A 870 -33.40 2.66 18.69
C VAL A 870 -32.63 3.60 17.74
N GLU A 871 -33.16 4.81 17.51
CA GLU A 871 -32.49 5.82 16.69
C GLU A 871 -31.84 6.93 17.54
N GLY A 872 -30.66 7.37 17.11
CA GLY A 872 -29.97 8.51 17.71
C GLY A 872 -30.61 9.84 17.31
N ARG A 873 -30.76 10.77 18.25
CA ARG A 873 -31.02 12.18 17.94
C ARG A 873 -29.72 12.88 17.58
N SER A 874 -29.61 13.46 16.39
CA SER A 874 -28.70 14.59 16.17
C SER A 874 -29.25 15.77 16.98
N GLY A 875 -28.51 16.23 18.00
CA GLY A 875 -28.95 17.35 18.83
C GLY A 875 -29.20 18.61 18.01
N THR A 876 -30.32 19.29 18.29
CA THR A 876 -30.52 20.72 18.01
C THR A 876 -29.77 21.56 19.03
#